data_AF-A0A0G3EMU2-F1
#
_entry.id   AF-A0A0G3EMU2-F1
#
_cell.length_a   1.000
_cell.length_b   1.000
_cell.length_c   1.000
_cell.angle_alpha   90.00
_cell.angle_beta   90.00
_cell.angle_gamma   90.00
#
_symmetry.space_group_name_H-M   'P 1'
#
loop_
_entity.id
_entity.type
_entity.pdbx_description
1 polymer ?
#
loop_
_entity_poly.entity_id
_entity_poly.type
_entity_poly.pdbx_seq_one_letter_code
_entity_poly.pdbx_strand_id
1 'polypeptide(L)'
;MKSVLALVCFAAMLQPGPVYAQAAGDRLDRAFKRLDSDRNGSLSHEEAPRFAPVAERLAGADADANGDGTITPDEARSWRREERRQNRPAPAAMNGALPETESEVTRQERLFQRLDADNDGKVTQAEAGGPDWFDRLDRNGDGVIEQNELPGNNAGPRNRRTETERNAPAMPPEPPHTAHLDLRYDEIEGVDPNLLSLDLYVPEGKTTQTGRPVLVMIHGGGWRGGDKANRAIVGGKMHHFVSNGYIYASINYRLSPQGPNDAGVQHPVHAQDCAKAIAWIHDHIDDYGGDPAGIHLMGHSAGAHLAGLIGTNDRFLKAEGKSLAILKSNVLLDTAALDIAGYLEAQDGKGMTALYHNAFTDKPANWRDASPRLHVKPDKQIPPTLIFYGGTRMLLNRFAPDFARALREACTPAQAIDVAPLDHGQINAFIGTVDDPMTALIMRLHAGDDASRFPARITAYAAEPPDREGAGSQNSVTFEHSYLAGTRDPEGHFLGGTETMHLVAHEGKLFAGLGYWTDQPGSDPRPGAQILRKDGPDQLWRLEHNFSGALRINAMDSVTFSVDHRGEKLGSPVTLLVADAGLIRSRGSGALVCFVRNDGSGGWDESRIVTNANRAYIRAFGFHRDAKTGVEYLFAGTGAGEVYRGSYDATVPGRIRWESTPEYANPDFDDSPFKRCQGFAVANGRLYASVSPRLLVRRDGPEPRWTAVFRWKPEQRPGAGLRGITAVAAPDGTHEVILGSREQEGRILRIDPEDGHKVTDELNSQQFLKEQLGNFRGGRLVAYNRLVPGRHPVTGQPIHWVTVAGIKPNDTRAAWLLIRHADATYDTVRVFDPNLDPHPLLVSTRTLEFAPWNTREFYTGGYDGAANDRKNHNTAWIFKGIMK
;
A
#
# COMPACT_ATOMS: atom_id res chain seq x y z
N MET A 1 -14.08 37.88 26.25
CA MET A 1 -14.90 36.93 27.06
C MET A 1 -15.54 35.87 26.15
N LYS A 2 -14.83 34.81 25.76
CA LYS A 2 -15.39 33.55 25.20
C LYS A 2 -14.41 32.39 25.43
N SER A 3 -13.88 32.28 26.66
CA SER A 3 -12.86 31.28 27.04
C SER A 3 -13.28 30.42 28.23
N VAL A 4 -14.58 30.21 28.46
CA VAL A 4 -15.08 29.43 29.61
C VAL A 4 -15.95 28.22 29.20
N LEU A 5 -16.38 28.10 27.94
CA LEU A 5 -17.20 26.95 27.50
C LEU A 5 -16.42 25.77 26.91
N ALA A 6 -15.15 25.96 26.53
CA ALA A 6 -14.31 24.88 26.00
C ALA A 6 -13.77 23.95 27.11
N LEU A 7 -13.85 24.35 28.39
CA LEU A 7 -13.35 23.57 29.52
C LEU A 7 -14.37 22.56 30.09
N VAL A 8 -15.65 22.62 29.67
CA VAL A 8 -16.72 21.79 30.24
C VAL A 8 -16.92 20.46 29.49
N CYS A 9 -16.46 20.33 28.24
CA CYS A 9 -16.60 19.09 27.48
C CYS A 9 -15.41 18.11 27.66
N PHE A 10 -14.32 18.51 28.32
CA PHE A 10 -13.13 17.65 28.47
C PHE A 10 -13.03 16.94 29.84
N ALA A 11 -13.84 17.33 30.83
CA ALA A 11 -13.77 16.78 32.20
C ALA A 11 -14.79 15.66 32.50
N ALA A 12 -15.55 15.18 31.51
CA ALA A 12 -16.55 14.11 31.69
C ALA A 12 -16.18 12.78 30.99
N MET A 13 -14.93 12.65 30.50
CA MET A 13 -14.46 11.44 29.81
C MET A 13 -13.45 10.61 30.61
N LEU A 14 -13.17 10.93 31.88
CA LEU A 14 -12.24 10.15 32.69
C LEU A 14 -12.81 9.87 34.09
N GLN A 15 -12.99 8.58 34.37
CA GLN A 15 -13.20 7.88 35.65
C GLN A 15 -14.63 7.43 36.05
N PRO A 16 -14.79 6.17 36.54
CA PRO A 16 -16.08 5.57 36.85
C PRO A 16 -16.48 5.83 38.31
N GLY A 17 -17.74 6.19 38.56
CA GLY A 17 -18.29 6.25 39.92
C GLY A 17 -19.79 6.56 39.96
N PRO A 18 -20.60 5.93 40.85
CA PRO A 18 -22.06 6.09 40.86
C PRO A 18 -22.54 7.46 41.40
N VAL A 19 -21.65 8.25 42.01
CA VAL A 19 -22.03 9.48 42.75
C VAL A 19 -22.26 10.69 41.83
N TYR A 20 -21.88 10.64 40.54
CA TYR A 20 -22.03 11.78 39.61
C TYR A 20 -23.28 11.75 38.70
N ALA A 21 -24.02 10.64 38.62
CA ALA A 21 -25.23 10.55 37.82
C ALA A 21 -26.36 11.48 38.33
N GLN A 22 -26.42 11.70 39.65
CA GLN A 22 -27.35 12.64 40.28
C GLN A 22 -27.01 14.11 39.93
N ALA A 23 -25.72 14.46 39.92
CA ALA A 23 -25.27 15.83 39.65
C ALA A 23 -25.45 16.28 38.19
N ALA A 24 -25.47 15.35 37.23
CA ALA A 24 -25.75 15.64 35.81
C ALA A 24 -27.26 15.85 35.56
N GLY A 25 -28.13 15.07 36.23
CA GLY A 25 -29.58 15.27 36.24
C GLY A 25 -29.96 16.64 36.81
N ASP A 26 -29.36 17.00 37.94
CA ASP A 26 -29.62 18.29 38.62
C ASP A 26 -29.17 19.52 37.82
N ARG A 27 -28.25 19.38 36.86
CA ARG A 27 -27.80 20.50 36.00
C ARG A 27 -28.71 20.73 34.80
N LEU A 28 -29.30 19.67 34.24
CA LEU A 28 -30.29 19.76 33.16
C LEU A 28 -31.63 20.30 33.67
N ASP A 29 -32.06 19.85 34.86
CA ASP A 29 -33.28 20.35 35.51
C ASP A 29 -33.18 21.85 35.85
N ARG A 30 -32.00 22.30 36.28
CA ARG A 30 -31.72 23.73 36.52
C ARG A 30 -31.63 24.56 35.24
N ALA A 31 -31.22 23.97 34.13
CA ALA A 31 -31.21 24.64 32.83
C ALA A 31 -32.65 24.75 32.27
N PHE A 32 -33.46 23.69 32.41
CA PHE A 32 -34.85 23.66 32.01
C PHE A 32 -35.70 24.68 32.80
N LYS A 33 -35.60 24.68 34.14
CA LYS A 33 -36.27 25.67 35.02
C LYS A 33 -35.83 27.13 34.82
N ARG A 34 -34.73 27.36 34.10
CA ARG A 34 -34.25 28.70 33.72
C ARG A 34 -34.77 29.15 32.35
N LEU A 35 -35.20 28.21 31.52
CA LEU A 35 -35.67 28.44 30.16
C LEU A 35 -37.20 28.48 30.09
N ASP A 36 -37.86 27.66 30.91
CA ASP A 36 -39.29 27.69 31.22
C ASP A 36 -39.57 28.93 32.08
N SER A 37 -39.73 30.06 31.38
CA SER A 37 -39.72 31.39 31.97
C SER A 37 -41.05 31.70 32.64
N ASP A 38 -42.14 31.11 32.13
CA ASP A 38 -43.47 31.19 32.71
C ASP A 38 -43.76 30.09 33.75
N ARG A 39 -42.86 29.09 33.88
CA ARG A 39 -42.88 27.98 34.85
C ARG A 39 -44.03 27.02 34.64
N ASN A 40 -44.48 26.85 33.40
CA ASN A 40 -45.59 25.97 33.06
C ASN A 40 -45.18 24.49 32.92
N GLY A 41 -43.88 24.18 32.97
CA GLY A 41 -43.33 22.82 32.89
C GLY A 41 -43.02 22.32 31.47
N SER A 42 -43.18 23.16 30.45
CA SER A 42 -42.91 22.88 29.03
C SER A 42 -42.20 24.07 28.37
N LEU A 43 -41.56 23.88 27.21
CA LEU A 43 -40.92 24.98 26.47
C LEU A 43 -41.72 25.28 25.20
N SER A 44 -42.20 26.53 25.08
CA SER A 44 -42.99 26.99 23.93
C SER A 44 -42.14 27.64 22.84
N HIS A 45 -42.72 27.79 21.64
CA HIS A 45 -42.05 28.44 20.49
C HIS A 45 -41.70 29.93 20.76
N GLU A 46 -42.42 30.58 21.67
CA GLU A 46 -42.17 31.98 22.06
C GLU A 46 -41.01 32.13 23.06
N GLU A 47 -40.61 31.06 23.75
CA GLU A 47 -39.45 31.03 24.64
C GLU A 47 -38.14 30.65 23.91
N ALA A 48 -38.25 30.11 22.69
CA ALA A 48 -37.15 29.73 21.81
C ALA A 48 -36.23 30.86 21.27
N PRO A 49 -36.60 32.16 21.18
CA PRO A 49 -35.74 33.17 20.54
C PRO A 49 -34.43 33.48 21.27
N ARG A 50 -34.17 32.89 22.44
CA ARG A 50 -32.89 33.03 23.16
C ARG A 50 -31.79 32.06 22.68
N PHE A 51 -31.99 31.27 21.61
CA PHE A 51 -30.95 30.46 20.96
C PHE A 51 -31.13 30.31 19.43
N ALA A 52 -30.26 30.91 18.62
CA ALA A 52 -30.25 30.80 17.15
C ALA A 52 -29.20 29.83 16.53
N PRO A 53 -28.90 28.68 17.17
CA PRO A 53 -28.48 27.51 16.37
C PRO A 53 -29.16 26.18 16.77
N VAL A 54 -30.15 26.21 17.65
CA VAL A 54 -30.88 24.99 18.11
C VAL A 54 -32.31 24.94 17.54
N ALA A 55 -32.93 26.09 17.27
CA ALA A 55 -34.29 26.16 16.73
C ALA A 55 -34.44 25.51 15.34
N GLU A 56 -33.45 25.61 14.44
CA GLU A 56 -33.48 24.93 13.14
C GLU A 56 -33.41 23.40 13.23
N ARG A 57 -32.91 22.86 14.35
CA ARG A 57 -32.88 21.40 14.62
C ARG A 57 -34.11 20.90 15.37
N LEU A 58 -34.95 21.80 15.88
CA LEU A 58 -36.20 21.45 16.58
C LEU A 58 -37.46 21.70 15.73
N ALA A 59 -37.36 22.47 14.64
CA ALA A 59 -38.46 22.73 13.71
C ALA A 59 -38.58 21.69 12.58
N GLY A 60 -37.64 20.74 12.47
CA GLY A 60 -37.75 19.57 11.61
C GLY A 60 -38.32 18.40 12.41
N ALA A 61 -39.58 18.04 12.13
CA ALA A 61 -40.38 17.05 12.84
C ALA A 61 -39.63 15.75 13.19
N ASP A 62 -39.62 15.42 14.49
CA ASP A 62 -39.48 14.08 15.10
C ASP A 62 -39.27 14.15 16.64
N ALA A 63 -39.06 15.34 17.23
CA ALA A 63 -38.94 15.53 18.69
C ALA A 63 -40.25 15.92 19.39
N ASP A 64 -41.19 16.54 18.67
CA ASP A 64 -42.58 16.76 19.10
C ASP A 64 -43.40 15.54 18.64
N ALA A 65 -43.43 14.50 19.48
CA ALA A 65 -43.96 13.20 19.09
C ALA A 65 -45.49 13.20 18.96
N ASN A 66 -46.18 14.14 19.61
CA ASN A 66 -47.63 14.24 19.60
C ASN A 66 -48.15 15.36 18.68
N GLY A 67 -47.27 16.25 18.20
CA GLY A 67 -47.56 17.31 17.23
C GLY A 67 -48.30 18.50 17.84
N ASP A 68 -48.22 18.70 19.15
CA ASP A 68 -48.96 19.76 19.86
C ASP A 68 -48.26 21.13 19.84
N GLY A 69 -47.05 21.21 19.26
CA GLY A 69 -46.29 22.45 19.13
C GLY A 69 -45.50 22.84 20.37
N THR A 70 -45.48 22.00 21.40
CA THR A 70 -44.64 22.13 22.60
C THR A 70 -43.76 20.90 22.77
N ILE A 71 -42.62 21.03 23.45
CA ILE A 71 -41.75 19.88 23.75
C ILE A 71 -41.71 19.67 25.26
N THR A 72 -42.28 18.56 25.71
CA THR A 72 -42.24 18.16 27.12
C THR A 72 -40.90 17.50 27.48
N PRO A 73 -40.51 17.48 28.77
CA PRO A 73 -39.32 16.76 29.23
C PRO A 73 -39.29 15.27 28.85
N ASP A 74 -40.46 14.64 28.74
CA ASP A 74 -40.58 13.22 28.42
C ASP A 74 -40.46 12.94 26.92
N GLU A 75 -40.94 13.84 26.06
CA GLU A 75 -40.70 13.77 24.61
C GLU A 75 -39.22 13.98 24.28
N ALA A 76 -38.58 14.97 24.92
CA ALA A 76 -37.14 15.21 24.77
C ALA A 76 -36.27 14.03 25.29
N ARG A 77 -36.73 13.34 26.35
CA ARG A 77 -36.07 12.13 26.88
C ARG A 77 -36.28 10.92 25.98
N SER A 78 -37.44 10.79 25.35
CA SER A 78 -37.79 9.70 24.45
C SER A 78 -37.04 9.80 23.13
N TRP A 79 -37.02 10.99 22.52
CA TRP A 79 -36.22 11.29 21.33
C TRP A 79 -34.73 10.99 21.53
N ARG A 80 -34.14 11.38 22.68
CA ARG A 80 -32.72 11.07 22.98
C ARG A 80 -32.43 9.58 23.20
N ARG A 81 -33.41 8.77 23.62
CA ARG A 81 -33.25 7.31 23.70
C ARG A 81 -33.28 6.69 22.30
N GLU A 82 -34.14 7.18 21.43
CA GLU A 82 -34.27 6.75 20.03
C GLU A 82 -33.01 7.12 19.22
N GLU A 83 -32.51 8.36 19.36
CA GLU A 83 -31.26 8.84 18.74
C GLU A 83 -30.05 8.00 19.17
N ARG A 84 -29.96 7.62 20.46
CA ARG A 84 -28.90 6.72 20.96
C ARG A 84 -29.02 5.28 20.47
N ARG A 85 -30.25 4.83 20.16
CA ARG A 85 -30.52 3.49 19.65
C ARG A 85 -30.20 3.39 18.15
N GLN A 86 -30.45 4.46 17.40
CA GLN A 86 -30.13 4.58 15.98
C GLN A 86 -28.64 4.90 15.73
N ASN A 87 -28.00 5.68 16.60
CA ASN A 87 -26.55 5.96 16.55
C ASN A 87 -25.69 4.95 17.33
N ARG A 88 -26.17 3.72 17.55
CA ARG A 88 -25.37 2.68 18.21
C ARG A 88 -24.24 2.25 17.26
N PRO A 89 -22.95 2.49 17.56
CA PRO A 89 -21.86 2.08 16.68
C PRO A 89 -21.74 0.55 16.68
N ALA A 90 -21.43 -0.03 15.53
CA ALA A 90 -20.81 -1.36 15.49
C ALA A 90 -19.47 -1.29 16.26
N PRO A 91 -19.06 -2.35 16.98
CA PRO A 91 -17.93 -2.26 17.90
C PRO A 91 -16.63 -2.03 17.13
N ALA A 92 -16.11 -0.81 17.20
CA ALA A 92 -14.78 -0.46 16.72
C ALA A 92 -13.75 -0.61 17.85
N ALA A 93 -12.62 -1.18 17.49
CA ALA A 93 -11.44 -1.36 18.31
C ALA A 93 -10.99 -0.06 18.99
N MET A 94 -10.83 -0.10 20.32
CA MET A 94 -10.14 0.94 21.07
C MET A 94 -8.64 0.87 20.77
N ASN A 95 -8.14 1.87 20.04
CA ASN A 95 -6.74 2.30 20.11
C ASN A 95 -6.74 3.81 20.33
N GLY A 96 -6.41 4.21 21.55
CA GLY A 96 -6.20 5.60 21.94
C GLY A 96 -5.52 5.60 23.30
N ALA A 97 -4.23 5.95 23.30
CA ALA A 97 -3.37 5.95 24.47
C ALA A 97 -3.91 6.83 25.61
N LEU A 98 -3.78 6.33 26.84
CA LEU A 98 -3.89 7.08 28.09
C LEU A 98 -2.58 6.91 28.88
N PRO A 99 -2.26 7.84 29.78
CA PRO A 99 -0.89 8.16 30.17
C PRO A 99 -0.24 7.09 31.06
N GLU A 100 1.09 7.14 31.06
CA GLU A 100 1.98 6.29 31.86
C GLU A 100 1.57 6.24 33.33
N THR A 101 1.24 5.03 33.78
CA THR A 101 1.67 4.29 35.00
C THR A 101 0.49 3.52 35.56
N GLU A 102 0.44 2.19 35.35
CA GLU A 102 -0.13 1.15 36.26
C GLU A 102 -0.11 -0.24 35.58
N SER A 103 0.08 -1.29 36.38
CA SER A 103 0.57 -2.63 36.05
C SER A 103 -0.23 -3.46 35.02
N GLU A 104 0.50 -4.23 34.20
CA GLU A 104 -0.04 -5.13 33.15
C GLU A 104 -0.83 -6.31 33.75
N VAL A 105 -2.16 -6.26 33.66
CA VAL A 105 -3.03 -7.44 33.73
C VAL A 105 -3.67 -7.63 32.35
N THR A 106 -3.41 -8.78 31.74
CA THR A 106 -3.79 -9.11 30.36
C THR A 106 -5.32 -9.18 30.19
N ARG A 107 -5.80 -9.05 28.95
CA ARG A 107 -7.24 -9.16 28.63
C ARG A 107 -7.82 -10.55 28.95
N GLN A 108 -6.97 -11.57 29.04
CA GLN A 108 -7.31 -12.98 29.32
C GLN A 108 -7.52 -13.23 30.82
N GLU A 109 -6.63 -12.70 31.66
CA GLU A 109 -6.80 -12.75 33.13
C GLU A 109 -8.10 -12.07 33.55
N ARG A 110 -8.47 -10.97 32.90
CA ARG A 110 -9.77 -10.29 33.15
C ARG A 110 -10.99 -11.08 32.69
N LEU A 111 -10.85 -12.03 31.76
CA LEU A 111 -11.94 -12.90 31.33
C LEU A 111 -12.05 -14.12 32.25
N PHE A 112 -10.92 -14.71 32.62
CA PHE A 112 -10.83 -15.82 33.57
C PHE A 112 -11.36 -15.42 34.96
N GLN A 113 -10.88 -14.31 35.53
CA GLN A 113 -11.37 -13.74 36.81
C GLN A 113 -12.85 -13.33 36.82
N ARG A 114 -13.50 -13.27 35.65
CA ARG A 114 -14.94 -13.00 35.55
C ARG A 114 -15.80 -14.25 35.49
N LEU A 115 -15.20 -15.39 35.17
CA LEU A 115 -15.86 -16.68 34.97
C LEU A 115 -15.57 -17.62 36.14
N ASP A 116 -14.40 -17.52 36.75
CA ASP A 116 -14.02 -18.15 38.02
C ASP A 116 -14.74 -17.39 39.15
N ALA A 117 -15.99 -17.79 39.41
CA ALA A 117 -16.91 -17.04 40.25
C ALA A 117 -16.63 -17.25 41.74
N ASP A 118 -16.02 -18.37 42.09
CA ASP A 118 -15.60 -18.70 43.46
C ASP A 118 -14.09 -18.47 43.73
N ASN A 119 -13.31 -18.06 42.71
CA ASN A 119 -11.86 -17.78 42.76
C ASN A 119 -11.01 -18.99 43.16
N ASP A 120 -11.41 -20.19 42.77
CA ASP A 120 -10.66 -21.41 43.05
C ASP A 120 -9.53 -21.69 42.03
N GLY A 121 -9.43 -20.86 40.98
CA GLY A 121 -8.43 -20.97 39.93
C GLY A 121 -8.82 -21.92 38.81
N LYS A 122 -10.08 -22.36 38.77
CA LYS A 122 -10.69 -23.19 37.72
C LYS A 122 -12.04 -22.60 37.32
N VAL A 123 -12.54 -22.97 36.16
CA VAL A 123 -13.91 -22.60 35.74
C VAL A 123 -14.66 -23.89 35.46
N THR A 124 -15.75 -24.13 36.19
CA THR A 124 -16.61 -25.30 36.01
C THR A 124 -17.76 -25.02 35.04
N GLN A 125 -18.37 -26.08 34.49
CA GLN A 125 -19.48 -25.95 33.52
C GLN A 125 -20.69 -25.19 34.10
N ALA A 126 -20.88 -25.25 35.43
CA ALA A 126 -21.94 -24.52 36.14
C ALA A 126 -21.65 -23.02 36.19
N GLU A 127 -20.39 -22.62 36.37
CA GLU A 127 -19.95 -21.22 36.39
C GLU A 127 -19.94 -20.59 34.99
N ALA A 128 -19.68 -21.40 33.97
CA ALA A 128 -19.69 -21.01 32.57
C ALA A 128 -21.11 -20.76 31.97
N GLY A 129 -22.18 -21.13 32.68
CA GLY A 129 -23.55 -20.80 32.28
C GLY A 129 -24.06 -21.48 30.99
N GLY A 130 -23.42 -22.55 30.51
CA GLY A 130 -23.93 -23.39 29.43
C GLY A 130 -22.86 -24.21 28.67
N PRO A 131 -23.23 -25.39 28.12
CA PRO A 131 -22.26 -26.37 27.58
C PRO A 131 -21.63 -25.99 26.24
N ASP A 132 -22.32 -25.22 25.39
CA ASP A 132 -21.93 -25.00 23.97
C ASP A 132 -20.57 -24.31 23.77
N TRP A 133 -20.09 -23.56 24.76
CA TRP A 133 -18.78 -22.89 24.71
C TRP A 133 -17.77 -23.47 25.71
N PHE A 134 -18.26 -24.13 26.77
CA PHE A 134 -17.41 -24.78 27.78
C PHE A 134 -16.61 -25.94 27.16
N ASP A 135 -17.30 -26.84 26.46
CA ASP A 135 -16.71 -28.01 25.78
C ASP A 135 -15.75 -27.61 24.63
N ARG A 136 -15.73 -26.33 24.25
CA ARG A 136 -14.81 -25.79 23.23
C ARG A 136 -13.50 -25.26 23.81
N LEU A 137 -13.46 -25.01 25.11
CA LEU A 137 -12.31 -24.44 25.81
C LEU A 137 -11.63 -25.47 26.72
N ASP A 138 -12.38 -26.46 27.23
CA ASP A 138 -11.84 -27.67 27.87
C ASP A 138 -11.15 -28.54 26.80
N ARG A 139 -9.85 -28.34 26.59
CA ARG A 139 -9.10 -28.98 25.49
C ARG A 139 -8.63 -30.37 25.84
N ASN A 140 -8.47 -30.65 27.13
CA ASN A 140 -8.02 -31.94 27.63
C ASN A 140 -9.21 -32.87 27.97
N GLY A 141 -10.43 -32.34 28.07
CA GLY A 141 -11.68 -33.07 28.26
C GLY A 141 -11.93 -33.50 29.71
N ASP A 142 -11.37 -32.80 30.69
CA ASP A 142 -11.44 -33.15 32.11
C ASP A 142 -12.62 -32.53 32.87
N GLY A 143 -13.42 -31.68 32.21
CA GLY A 143 -14.62 -31.06 32.75
C GLY A 143 -14.38 -29.78 33.56
N VAL A 144 -13.15 -29.24 33.57
CA VAL A 144 -12.79 -27.93 34.15
C VAL A 144 -11.92 -27.14 33.18
N ILE A 145 -12.08 -25.82 33.13
CA ILE A 145 -11.22 -24.97 32.29
C ILE A 145 -10.14 -24.32 33.14
N GLU A 146 -8.89 -24.65 32.85
CA GLU A 146 -7.71 -24.05 33.50
C GLU A 146 -7.12 -22.91 32.64
N GLN A 147 -6.38 -22.00 33.27
CA GLN A 147 -5.91 -20.75 32.63
C GLN A 147 -5.01 -21.00 31.38
N ASN A 148 -4.32 -22.14 31.34
CA ASN A 148 -3.48 -22.61 30.23
C ASN A 148 -4.28 -23.12 29.02
N GLU A 149 -5.58 -23.40 29.18
CA GLU A 149 -6.45 -23.90 28.11
C GLU A 149 -7.14 -22.77 27.32
N LEU A 150 -7.14 -21.55 27.88
CA LEU A 150 -7.62 -20.36 27.19
C LEU A 150 -6.73 -20.02 25.98
N PRO A 151 -7.31 -19.73 24.80
CA PRO A 151 -6.54 -19.46 23.60
C PRO A 151 -5.69 -18.20 23.74
N GLY A 152 -4.36 -18.40 23.77
CA GLY A 152 -3.36 -17.40 23.43
C GLY A 152 -3.60 -16.84 22.02
N ASN A 153 -3.08 -15.64 21.75
CA ASN A 153 -3.24 -14.88 20.49
C ASN A 153 -2.71 -15.57 19.20
N ASN A 154 -2.52 -16.90 19.21
CA ASN A 154 -2.14 -17.74 18.07
C ASN A 154 -3.15 -18.88 17.80
N ALA A 155 -4.44 -18.65 18.01
CA ALA A 155 -5.48 -19.52 17.47
C ALA A 155 -6.62 -18.69 16.84
N GLY A 156 -6.50 -18.41 15.54
CA GLY A 156 -7.61 -17.89 14.75
C GLY A 156 -8.71 -18.94 14.53
N PRO A 157 -9.92 -18.52 14.11
CA PRO A 157 -11.08 -19.40 13.98
C PRO A 157 -10.93 -20.40 12.82
N ARG A 158 -11.17 -21.69 13.09
CA ARG A 158 -11.42 -22.69 12.04
C ARG A 158 -12.79 -22.41 11.41
N ASN A 159 -12.77 -21.72 10.26
CA ASN A 159 -13.32 -22.15 8.95
C ASN A 159 -13.60 -20.92 8.06
N ARG A 160 -12.53 -20.25 7.61
CA ARG A 160 -12.46 -19.47 6.37
C ARG A 160 -11.02 -19.62 5.89
N ARG A 161 -10.79 -20.38 4.81
CA ARG A 161 -9.49 -20.39 4.13
C ARG A 161 -9.10 -18.94 3.85
N THR A 162 -7.99 -18.50 4.43
CA THR A 162 -7.52 -17.12 4.30
C THR A 162 -7.10 -16.86 2.86
N GLU A 163 -7.23 -15.63 2.39
CA GLU A 163 -6.76 -15.20 1.06
C GLU A 163 -5.24 -15.43 0.89
N THR A 164 -4.53 -15.59 2.02
CA THR A 164 -3.10 -15.88 2.17
C THR A 164 -2.71 -17.33 1.84
N GLU A 165 -3.60 -18.31 2.03
CA GLU A 165 -3.36 -19.71 1.64
C GLU A 165 -3.65 -19.97 0.15
N ARG A 166 -4.35 -19.04 -0.54
CA ARG A 166 -4.73 -19.20 -1.95
C ARG A 166 -3.61 -18.86 -2.95
N ASN A 167 -2.52 -18.23 -2.49
CA ASN A 167 -1.37 -17.82 -3.30
C ASN A 167 -0.03 -18.41 -2.80
N ALA A 168 -0.05 -19.42 -1.92
CA ALA A 168 1.16 -20.14 -1.57
C ALA A 168 1.60 -21.00 -2.78
N PRO A 169 2.89 -21.01 -3.15
CA PRO A 169 3.39 -21.93 -4.17
C PRO A 169 3.04 -23.37 -3.77
N ALA A 170 2.68 -24.19 -4.76
CA ALA A 170 2.13 -25.50 -4.51
C ALA A 170 3.13 -26.32 -3.70
N MET A 171 2.67 -26.85 -2.57
CA MET A 171 3.42 -27.81 -1.78
C MET A 171 3.55 -29.11 -2.58
N PRO A 172 4.75 -29.69 -2.68
CA PRO A 172 4.87 -31.03 -3.27
C PRO A 172 4.05 -32.03 -2.44
N PRO A 173 3.50 -33.08 -3.09
CA PRO A 173 2.83 -34.14 -2.36
C PRO A 173 3.77 -34.73 -1.32
N GLU A 174 3.21 -35.12 -0.16
CA GLU A 174 3.98 -35.78 0.89
C GLU A 174 4.54 -37.10 0.33
N PRO A 175 5.88 -37.28 0.29
CA PRO A 175 6.47 -38.49 -0.25
C PRO A 175 6.25 -39.66 0.72
N PRO A 176 6.20 -40.91 0.23
CA PRO A 176 6.26 -42.09 1.09
C PRO A 176 7.53 -42.05 1.95
N HIS A 177 7.37 -42.14 3.27
CA HIS A 177 8.48 -42.07 4.21
C HIS A 177 8.15 -42.72 5.55
N THR A 178 9.17 -43.23 6.22
CA THR A 178 9.12 -43.66 7.62
C THR A 178 9.57 -42.50 8.50
N ALA A 179 8.74 -42.13 9.48
CA ALA A 179 9.06 -41.11 10.47
C ALA A 179 9.53 -41.75 11.77
N HIS A 180 10.72 -41.37 12.24
CA HIS A 180 11.25 -41.71 13.56
C HIS A 180 11.23 -40.44 14.41
N LEU A 181 10.26 -40.36 15.32
CA LEU A 181 10.01 -39.16 16.11
C LEU A 181 10.64 -39.23 17.49
N ASP A 182 10.97 -38.07 18.05
CA ASP A 182 11.43 -37.88 19.42
C ASP A 182 12.70 -38.69 19.77
N LEU A 183 13.59 -38.86 18.79
CA LEU A 183 14.89 -39.50 18.98
C LEU A 183 15.77 -38.61 19.86
N ARG A 184 16.06 -39.07 21.07
CA ARG A 184 16.85 -38.31 22.04
C ARG A 184 18.33 -38.35 21.64
N TYR A 185 18.93 -37.17 21.54
CA TYR A 185 20.36 -37.03 21.35
C TYR A 185 21.12 -36.76 22.66
N ASP A 186 20.40 -36.40 23.73
CA ASP A 186 20.95 -36.16 25.06
C ASP A 186 19.85 -36.38 26.13
N GLU A 187 20.26 -36.54 27.39
CA GLU A 187 19.36 -36.65 28.52
C GLU A 187 19.94 -35.87 29.72
N ILE A 188 19.20 -34.84 30.15
CA ILE A 188 19.60 -33.98 31.26
C ILE A 188 18.46 -33.94 32.27
N GLU A 189 18.75 -34.26 33.52
CA GLU A 189 17.78 -34.24 34.61
C GLU A 189 17.14 -32.85 34.73
N GLY A 190 15.80 -32.81 34.81
CA GLY A 190 15.03 -31.56 34.94
C GLY A 190 14.84 -30.77 33.64
N VAL A 191 15.34 -31.25 32.50
CA VAL A 191 15.08 -30.67 31.18
C VAL A 191 13.99 -31.48 30.48
N ASP A 192 13.05 -30.81 29.81
CA ASP A 192 12.07 -31.46 28.94
C ASP A 192 12.79 -32.29 27.85
N PRO A 193 12.60 -33.62 27.81
CA PRO A 193 13.25 -34.48 26.81
C PRO A 193 12.95 -34.09 25.36
N ASN A 194 11.79 -33.47 25.08
CA ASN A 194 11.48 -33.00 23.73
C ASN A 194 12.49 -31.94 23.24
N LEU A 195 13.01 -31.09 24.15
CA LEU A 195 14.02 -30.09 23.83
C LEU A 195 15.40 -30.69 23.50
N LEU A 196 15.62 -31.96 23.84
CA LEU A 196 16.86 -32.72 23.60
C LEU A 196 16.64 -33.88 22.62
N SER A 197 15.73 -33.67 21.66
CA SER A 197 15.35 -34.69 20.68
C SER A 197 15.30 -34.16 19.25
N LEU A 198 15.22 -35.08 18.30
CA LEU A 198 15.09 -34.82 16.88
C LEU A 198 14.12 -35.81 16.21
N ASP A 199 13.62 -35.42 15.05
CA ASP A 199 12.79 -36.25 14.19
C ASP A 199 13.55 -36.56 12.89
N LEU A 200 13.52 -37.82 12.46
CA LEU A 200 14.03 -38.26 11.15
C LEU A 200 12.88 -38.66 10.24
N TYR A 201 12.91 -38.17 9.00
CA TYR A 201 12.00 -38.57 7.93
C TYR A 201 12.83 -39.29 6.86
N VAL A 202 12.62 -40.59 6.74
CA VAL A 202 13.42 -41.51 5.90
C VAL A 202 12.59 -41.95 4.68
N PRO A 203 13.01 -41.70 3.43
CA PRO A 203 12.24 -42.06 2.24
C PRO A 203 11.92 -43.57 2.14
N GLU A 204 10.68 -43.93 1.78
CA GLU A 204 10.27 -45.31 1.48
C GLU A 204 10.53 -45.69 0.01
N GLY A 205 11.04 -46.90 -0.25
CA GLY A 205 11.20 -47.44 -1.61
C GLY A 205 12.63 -47.31 -2.20
N LYS A 206 13.04 -48.37 -2.94
CA LYS A 206 14.44 -48.75 -3.28
C LYS A 206 15.38 -48.75 -2.06
N THR A 207 15.09 -49.73 -1.21
CA THR A 207 15.89 -50.29 -0.10
C THR A 207 17.29 -50.81 -0.48
N THR A 208 17.92 -50.28 -1.54
CA THR A 208 19.26 -50.67 -2.03
C THR A 208 20.23 -49.50 -2.15
N GLN A 209 19.84 -48.26 -1.85
CA GLN A 209 20.77 -47.12 -1.77
C GLN A 209 21.17 -46.88 -0.32
N THR A 210 22.40 -47.23 0.03
CA THR A 210 23.09 -46.78 1.26
C THR A 210 23.80 -45.45 0.97
N GLY A 211 23.97 -44.60 1.97
CA GLY A 211 24.68 -43.32 1.83
C GLY A 211 23.82 -42.17 1.28
N ARG A 212 22.59 -42.00 1.77
CA ARG A 212 21.73 -40.85 1.40
C ARG A 212 22.26 -39.54 2.00
N PRO A 213 22.19 -38.40 1.29
CA PRO A 213 22.50 -37.11 1.90
C PRO A 213 21.50 -36.79 3.01
N VAL A 214 21.95 -36.03 4.01
CA VAL A 214 21.19 -35.74 5.23
C VAL A 214 21.01 -34.23 5.32
N LEU A 215 19.77 -33.75 5.39
CA LEU A 215 19.50 -32.33 5.63
C LEU A 215 19.03 -32.13 7.06
N VAL A 216 19.80 -31.39 7.86
CA VAL A 216 19.47 -31.03 9.24
C VAL A 216 18.86 -29.64 9.27
N MET A 217 17.62 -29.54 9.75
CA MET A 217 16.89 -28.29 9.92
C MET A 217 16.89 -27.85 11.38
N ILE A 218 17.36 -26.61 11.62
CA ILE A 218 17.31 -25.93 12.91
C ILE A 218 16.20 -24.88 12.88
N HIS A 219 15.17 -25.05 13.70
CA HIS A 219 14.01 -24.17 13.70
C HIS A 219 14.33 -22.75 14.22
N GLY A 220 13.49 -21.78 13.83
CA GLY A 220 13.54 -20.40 14.34
C GLY A 220 12.76 -20.22 15.64
N GLY A 221 12.37 -18.98 15.96
CA GLY A 221 11.60 -18.66 17.17
C GLY A 221 12.33 -17.78 18.20
N GLY A 222 13.38 -17.08 17.77
CA GLY A 222 14.07 -16.10 18.60
C GLY A 222 14.74 -16.70 19.84
N TRP A 223 15.25 -17.93 19.73
CA TRP A 223 15.88 -18.71 20.80
C TRP A 223 14.98 -19.06 21.99
N ARG A 224 13.81 -18.43 22.15
CA ARG A 224 12.86 -18.63 23.26
C ARG A 224 11.61 -19.43 22.88
N GLY A 225 11.51 -19.89 21.63
CA GLY A 225 10.38 -20.63 21.10
C GLY A 225 10.74 -21.39 19.83
N GLY A 226 9.74 -22.12 19.29
CA GLY A 226 9.89 -23.01 18.13
C GLY A 226 9.88 -24.48 18.55
N ASP A 227 9.67 -25.36 17.58
CA ASP A 227 9.64 -26.81 17.78
C ASP A 227 9.88 -27.56 16.46
N LYS A 228 10.55 -28.72 16.54
CA LYS A 228 10.92 -29.61 15.42
C LYS A 228 9.72 -30.20 14.68
N ALA A 229 8.55 -30.28 15.30
CA ALA A 229 7.30 -30.77 14.71
C ALA A 229 6.47 -29.65 14.05
N ASN A 230 6.93 -28.40 14.07
CA ASN A 230 6.19 -27.28 13.49
C ASN A 230 6.09 -27.42 11.96
N ARG A 231 4.90 -27.81 11.49
CA ARG A 231 4.61 -28.05 10.06
C ARG A 231 4.84 -26.83 9.16
N ALA A 232 4.68 -25.61 9.67
CA ALA A 232 4.94 -24.39 8.89
C ALA A 232 6.45 -24.16 8.67
N ILE A 233 7.29 -24.76 9.51
CA ILE A 233 8.76 -24.72 9.39
C ILE A 233 9.26 -25.94 8.63
N VAL A 234 8.67 -27.11 8.85
CA VAL A 234 9.20 -28.39 8.33
C VAL A 234 8.55 -28.87 7.05
N GLY A 235 7.24 -28.68 6.86
CA GLY A 235 6.45 -29.41 5.86
C GLY A 235 6.99 -29.35 4.43
N GLY A 236 7.11 -28.16 3.85
CA GLY A 236 7.51 -28.01 2.43
C GLY A 236 8.91 -28.52 2.14
N LYS A 237 9.82 -28.23 3.07
CA LYS A 237 11.21 -28.67 3.01
C LYS A 237 11.30 -30.19 3.14
N MET A 238 10.66 -30.77 4.16
CA MET A 238 10.63 -32.22 4.35
C MET A 238 10.13 -32.92 3.08
N HIS A 239 9.00 -32.50 2.53
CA HIS A 239 8.44 -33.13 1.33
C HIS A 239 9.42 -33.06 0.14
N HIS A 240 10.04 -31.91 -0.09
CA HIS A 240 10.98 -31.73 -1.18
C HIS A 240 12.25 -32.58 -1.02
N PHE A 241 12.90 -32.51 0.13
CA PHE A 241 14.19 -33.19 0.32
C PHE A 241 14.00 -34.71 0.39
N VAL A 242 12.96 -35.19 1.09
CA VAL A 242 12.66 -36.64 1.15
C VAL A 242 12.28 -37.19 -0.24
N SER A 243 11.49 -36.45 -1.04
CA SER A 243 11.20 -36.87 -2.43
C SER A 243 12.43 -36.87 -3.34
N ASN A 244 13.47 -36.12 -3.01
CA ASN A 244 14.77 -36.12 -3.68
C ASN A 244 15.79 -37.09 -3.04
N GLY A 245 15.34 -37.99 -2.16
CA GLY A 245 16.16 -39.06 -1.60
C GLY A 245 17.03 -38.67 -0.40
N TYR A 246 16.81 -37.50 0.20
CA TYR A 246 17.49 -37.09 1.44
C TYR A 246 16.82 -37.73 2.65
N ILE A 247 17.60 -37.97 3.70
CA ILE A 247 17.04 -38.07 5.05
C ILE A 247 16.88 -36.66 5.60
N TYR A 248 15.67 -36.29 5.98
CA TYR A 248 15.40 -34.98 6.57
C TYR A 248 15.37 -35.11 8.10
N ALA A 249 16.25 -34.39 8.79
CA ALA A 249 16.36 -34.37 10.23
C ALA A 249 15.92 -33.00 10.78
N SER A 250 14.92 -32.96 11.67
CA SER A 250 14.45 -31.74 12.33
C SER A 250 14.82 -31.79 13.81
N ILE A 251 15.59 -30.82 14.31
CA ILE A 251 16.13 -30.88 15.68
C ILE A 251 15.48 -29.85 16.60
N ASN A 252 15.29 -30.22 17.87
CA ASN A 252 15.01 -29.29 18.96
C ASN A 252 16.29 -28.95 19.74
N TYR A 253 16.24 -27.82 20.46
CA TYR A 253 17.28 -27.37 21.38
C TYR A 253 16.64 -26.63 22.57
N ARG A 254 17.31 -26.54 23.72
CA ARG A 254 16.76 -25.83 24.88
C ARG A 254 16.58 -24.34 24.60
N LEU A 255 15.51 -23.76 25.14
CA LEU A 255 15.08 -22.40 24.82
C LEU A 255 15.49 -21.37 25.89
N SER A 256 15.64 -20.12 25.48
CA SER A 256 15.75 -18.98 26.38
C SER A 256 14.46 -18.70 27.15
N PRO A 257 14.55 -18.03 28.32
CA PRO A 257 13.37 -17.65 29.09
C PRO A 257 12.35 -16.89 28.23
N GLN A 258 11.05 -17.16 28.38
CA GLN A 258 10.01 -16.39 27.69
C GLN A 258 9.68 -15.10 28.45
N GLY A 259 9.76 -15.14 29.79
CA GLY A 259 9.68 -14.01 30.71
C GLY A 259 10.77 -14.02 31.80
N PRO A 260 10.80 -13.00 32.68
CA PRO A 260 11.88 -12.79 33.66
C PRO A 260 12.04 -13.90 34.71
N ASN A 261 10.97 -14.68 34.92
CA ASN A 261 10.90 -15.72 35.95
C ASN A 261 10.89 -17.14 35.36
N ASP A 262 10.97 -17.27 34.03
CA ASP A 262 10.94 -18.59 33.39
C ASP A 262 12.33 -19.23 33.44
N ALA A 263 12.35 -20.54 33.70
CA ALA A 263 13.55 -21.32 33.49
C ALA A 263 13.89 -21.33 31.99
N GLY A 264 15.16 -21.09 31.66
CA GLY A 264 15.63 -21.13 30.29
C GLY A 264 17.15 -21.05 30.22
N VAL A 265 17.67 -21.23 29.02
CA VAL A 265 19.11 -21.25 28.77
C VAL A 265 19.56 -20.02 27.98
N GLN A 266 20.82 -19.68 28.13
CA GLN A 266 21.47 -18.60 27.38
C GLN A 266 22.67 -19.17 26.63
N HIS A 267 23.21 -18.40 25.71
CA HIS A 267 24.44 -18.76 25.01
C HIS A 267 25.56 -19.10 26.01
N PRO A 268 26.29 -20.22 25.83
CA PRO A 268 26.40 -21.00 24.59
C PRO A 268 25.47 -22.23 24.46
N VAL A 269 24.53 -22.43 25.37
CA VAL A 269 23.81 -23.72 25.53
C VAL A 269 23.01 -24.10 24.28
N HIS A 270 22.29 -23.17 23.65
CA HIS A 270 21.53 -23.46 22.42
C HIS A 270 22.40 -24.08 21.32
N ALA A 271 23.63 -23.57 21.16
CA ALA A 271 24.57 -24.04 20.16
C ALA A 271 25.25 -25.37 20.56
N GLN A 272 25.41 -25.62 21.87
CA GLN A 272 25.87 -26.91 22.38
C GLN A 272 24.85 -28.00 22.07
N ASP A 273 23.58 -27.76 22.35
CA ASP A 273 22.48 -28.71 22.09
C ASP A 273 22.39 -29.05 20.60
N CYS A 274 22.42 -28.03 19.73
CA CYS A 274 22.43 -28.26 18.28
C CYS A 274 23.67 -29.04 17.81
N ALA A 275 24.85 -28.81 18.40
CA ALA A 275 26.07 -29.55 18.06
C ALA A 275 26.00 -31.01 18.50
N LYS A 276 25.43 -31.30 19.68
CA LYS A 276 25.14 -32.67 20.13
C LYS A 276 24.17 -33.38 19.19
N ALA A 277 23.10 -32.71 18.78
CA ALA A 277 22.15 -33.27 17.82
C ALA A 277 22.82 -33.60 16.47
N ILE A 278 23.67 -32.70 15.94
CA ILE A 278 24.42 -32.94 14.70
C ILE A 278 25.42 -34.09 14.86
N ALA A 279 26.12 -34.17 16.00
CA ALA A 279 27.04 -35.26 16.30
C ALA A 279 26.31 -36.61 16.42
N TRP A 280 25.15 -36.62 17.07
CA TRP A 280 24.28 -37.79 17.14
C TRP A 280 23.83 -38.24 15.76
N ILE A 281 23.40 -37.31 14.90
CA ILE A 281 23.04 -37.62 13.50
C ILE A 281 24.25 -38.23 12.80
N HIS A 282 25.42 -37.61 12.85
CA HIS A 282 26.64 -38.18 12.26
C HIS A 282 26.92 -39.62 12.72
N ASP A 283 26.67 -39.93 14.00
CA ASP A 283 27.02 -41.24 14.56
C ASP A 283 25.99 -42.34 14.32
N HIS A 284 24.74 -41.98 14.00
CA HIS A 284 23.64 -42.95 13.89
C HIS A 284 22.96 -42.95 12.51
N ILE A 285 23.20 -41.97 11.64
CA ILE A 285 22.40 -41.83 10.41
C ILE A 285 22.59 -42.97 9.41
N ASP A 286 23.71 -43.70 9.48
CA ASP A 286 23.94 -44.91 8.67
C ASP A 286 22.94 -46.04 9.01
N ASP A 287 22.51 -46.14 10.28
CA ASP A 287 21.45 -47.08 10.71
C ASP A 287 20.10 -46.78 10.03
N TYR A 288 19.92 -45.53 9.61
CA TYR A 288 18.75 -45.05 8.86
C TYR A 288 19.02 -44.94 7.35
N GLY A 289 20.19 -45.39 6.88
CA GLY A 289 20.61 -45.42 5.47
C GLY A 289 21.17 -44.10 4.92
N GLY A 290 21.59 -43.19 5.79
CA GLY A 290 22.24 -41.92 5.44
C GLY A 290 23.76 -41.99 5.39
N ASP A 291 24.36 -41.04 4.70
CA ASP A 291 25.82 -40.84 4.67
C ASP A 291 26.22 -39.89 5.82
N PRO A 292 27.01 -40.36 6.81
CA PRO A 292 27.51 -39.48 7.87
C PRO A 292 28.46 -38.40 7.35
N ALA A 293 29.06 -38.58 6.16
CA ALA A 293 29.83 -37.54 5.48
C ALA A 293 28.96 -36.62 4.61
N GLY A 294 27.66 -36.88 4.48
CA GLY A 294 26.72 -36.18 3.59
C GLY A 294 25.80 -35.19 4.29
N ILE A 295 26.24 -34.56 5.39
CA ILE A 295 25.38 -33.71 6.24
C ILE A 295 25.33 -32.26 5.73
N HIS A 296 24.14 -31.76 5.47
CA HIS A 296 23.84 -30.38 5.07
C HIS A 296 23.09 -29.69 6.21
N LEU A 297 23.49 -28.47 6.58
CA LEU A 297 22.76 -27.68 7.59
C LEU A 297 21.86 -26.64 6.94
N MET A 298 20.67 -26.49 7.49
CA MET A 298 19.77 -25.39 7.19
C MET A 298 19.17 -24.85 8.48
N GLY A 299 19.03 -23.53 8.59
CA GLY A 299 18.33 -22.93 9.72
C GLY A 299 17.53 -21.71 9.32
N HIS A 300 16.48 -21.39 10.10
CA HIS A 300 15.68 -20.19 9.93
C HIS A 300 15.79 -19.25 11.13
N SER A 301 15.97 -17.94 10.89
CA SER A 301 15.97 -16.93 11.94
C SER A 301 17.00 -17.21 13.06
N ALA A 302 16.56 -17.52 14.28
CA ALA A 302 17.42 -17.99 15.37
C ALA A 302 18.15 -19.31 15.03
N GLY A 303 17.51 -20.24 14.34
CA GLY A 303 18.16 -21.46 13.85
C GLY A 303 19.19 -21.20 12.74
N ALA A 304 18.96 -20.17 11.90
CA ALA A 304 19.97 -19.74 10.92
C ALA A 304 21.21 -19.17 11.62
N HIS A 305 21.01 -18.49 12.75
CA HIS A 305 22.12 -18.06 13.60
C HIS A 305 22.89 -19.24 14.17
N LEU A 306 22.21 -20.23 14.74
CA LEU A 306 22.85 -21.42 15.33
C LEU A 306 23.61 -22.22 14.26
N ALA A 307 23.02 -22.42 13.07
CA ALA A 307 23.67 -23.07 11.94
C ALA A 307 24.91 -22.29 11.46
N GLY A 308 24.82 -20.95 11.37
CA GLY A 308 25.96 -20.10 11.04
C GLY A 308 27.08 -20.16 12.08
N LEU A 309 26.71 -20.17 13.36
CA LEU A 309 27.65 -20.21 14.47
C LEU A 309 28.36 -21.56 14.56
N ILE A 310 27.63 -22.67 14.50
CA ILE A 310 28.20 -24.03 14.52
C ILE A 310 29.08 -24.25 13.29
N GLY A 311 28.64 -23.78 12.11
CA GLY A 311 29.40 -23.91 10.87
C GLY A 311 30.72 -23.12 10.83
N THR A 312 30.93 -22.15 11.72
CA THR A 312 32.15 -21.30 11.73
C THR A 312 32.98 -21.43 13.00
N ASN A 313 32.34 -21.75 14.13
CA ASN A 313 32.99 -21.96 15.42
C ASN A 313 33.12 -23.46 15.70
N ASP A 314 34.24 -24.01 15.23
CA ASP A 314 34.62 -25.42 15.34
C ASP A 314 34.67 -25.98 16.78
N ARG A 315 34.71 -25.12 17.81
CA ARG A 315 34.71 -25.58 19.21
C ARG A 315 33.49 -26.44 19.56
N PHE A 316 32.34 -26.15 18.95
CA PHE A 316 31.08 -26.82 19.29
C PHE A 316 31.10 -28.26 18.81
N LEU A 317 31.48 -28.50 17.55
CA LEU A 317 31.63 -29.86 17.04
C LEU A 317 32.84 -30.58 17.65
N LYS A 318 33.94 -29.87 17.96
CA LYS A 318 35.11 -30.44 18.63
C LYS A 318 34.78 -30.97 20.04
N ALA A 319 33.88 -30.32 20.77
CA ALA A 319 33.42 -30.79 22.07
C ALA A 319 32.76 -32.18 21.98
N GLU A 320 32.14 -32.49 20.85
CA GLU A 320 31.52 -33.78 20.54
C GLU A 320 32.43 -34.70 19.71
N GLY A 321 33.74 -34.41 19.66
CA GLY A 321 34.72 -35.22 18.93
C GLY A 321 34.62 -35.15 17.41
N LYS A 322 33.91 -34.15 16.86
CA LYS A 322 33.75 -33.94 15.40
C LYS A 322 34.55 -32.72 14.92
N SER A 323 34.55 -32.51 13.62
CA SER A 323 35.11 -31.31 12.97
C SER A 323 34.11 -30.72 11.98
N LEU A 324 34.33 -29.49 11.51
CA LEU A 324 33.46 -28.86 10.50
C LEU A 324 33.41 -29.63 9.18
N ALA A 325 34.37 -30.52 8.91
CA ALA A 325 34.43 -31.32 7.68
C ALA A 325 33.27 -32.30 7.51
N ILE A 326 32.51 -32.60 8.58
CA ILE A 326 31.30 -33.42 8.48
C ILE A 326 30.16 -32.66 7.77
N LEU A 327 30.26 -31.33 7.68
CA LEU A 327 29.25 -30.46 7.07
C LEU A 327 29.61 -30.19 5.61
N LYS A 328 28.72 -30.54 4.69
CA LYS A 328 28.88 -30.33 3.25
C LYS A 328 28.38 -28.96 2.79
N SER A 329 27.36 -28.42 3.45
CA SER A 329 26.87 -27.07 3.18
C SER A 329 26.19 -26.46 4.39
N ASN A 330 26.03 -25.13 4.35
CA ASN A 330 25.28 -24.37 5.33
C ASN A 330 24.32 -23.39 4.64
N VAL A 331 23.03 -23.44 4.97
CA VAL A 331 21.99 -22.58 4.37
C VAL A 331 21.30 -21.76 5.46
N LEU A 332 21.49 -20.45 5.41
CA LEU A 332 21.02 -19.52 6.44
C LEU A 332 19.83 -18.73 5.93
N LEU A 333 18.65 -18.97 6.51
CA LEU A 333 17.42 -18.28 6.15
C LEU A 333 17.19 -17.10 7.09
N ASP A 334 17.61 -15.92 6.63
CA ASP A 334 17.10 -14.61 7.03
C ASP A 334 17.32 -14.24 8.52
N THR A 335 18.59 -14.04 8.87
CA THR A 335 19.04 -13.68 10.23
C THR A 335 20.01 -12.50 10.26
N ALA A 336 19.81 -11.58 11.19
CA ALA A 336 20.72 -10.46 11.44
C ALA A 336 21.80 -10.80 12.48
N ALA A 337 21.66 -11.93 13.20
CA ALA A 337 22.58 -12.36 14.25
C ALA A 337 23.91 -12.94 13.72
N LEU A 338 24.35 -12.51 12.52
CA LEU A 338 25.65 -12.87 11.94
C LEU A 338 26.79 -12.05 12.57
N ASP A 339 26.47 -10.88 13.09
CA ASP A 339 27.33 -10.01 13.91
C ASP A 339 26.48 -9.35 15.00
N ILE A 340 26.31 -10.04 16.12
CA ILE A 340 25.43 -9.61 17.23
C ILE A 340 25.97 -8.33 17.86
N ALA A 341 27.29 -8.23 18.06
CA ALA A 341 27.90 -7.04 18.64
C ALA A 341 27.65 -5.81 17.74
N GLY A 342 27.90 -5.94 16.43
CA GLY A 342 27.63 -4.86 15.48
C GLY A 342 26.15 -4.54 15.34
N TYR A 343 25.25 -5.53 15.45
CA TYR A 343 23.81 -5.32 15.43
C TYR A 343 23.34 -4.52 16.65
N LEU A 344 23.72 -4.95 17.86
CA LEU A 344 23.32 -4.29 19.10
C LEU A 344 23.85 -2.85 19.18
N GLU A 345 25.11 -2.64 18.78
CA GLU A 345 25.72 -1.30 18.70
C GLU A 345 24.98 -0.40 17.69
N ALA A 346 24.69 -0.91 16.49
CA ALA A 346 24.03 -0.12 15.44
C ALA A 346 22.56 0.22 15.74
N GLN A 347 21.90 -0.55 16.61
CA GLN A 347 20.50 -0.33 16.96
C GLN A 347 20.31 0.58 18.18
N ASP A 348 21.34 0.79 19.02
CA ASP A 348 21.31 1.70 20.17
C ASP A 348 20.05 1.51 21.05
N GLY A 349 19.77 0.27 21.44
CA GLY A 349 18.61 -0.10 22.25
C GLY A 349 17.26 -0.14 21.52
N LYS A 350 17.20 0.16 20.22
CA LYS A 350 15.97 0.11 19.40
C LYS A 350 15.78 -1.25 18.73
N GLY A 351 14.59 -1.49 18.18
CA GLY A 351 14.30 -2.72 17.44
C GLY A 351 14.16 -3.96 18.35
N MET A 352 14.73 -5.09 17.94
CA MET A 352 14.56 -6.38 18.63
C MET A 352 15.72 -6.70 19.60
N THR A 353 16.46 -5.69 20.08
CA THR A 353 17.64 -5.85 20.96
C THR A 353 17.34 -6.64 22.23
N ALA A 354 16.16 -6.47 22.84
CA ALA A 354 15.76 -7.23 24.04
C ALA A 354 15.81 -8.75 23.84
N LEU A 355 15.48 -9.24 22.63
CA LEU A 355 15.57 -10.66 22.30
C LEU A 355 17.01 -11.18 22.34
N TYR A 356 17.96 -10.36 21.88
CA TYR A 356 19.37 -10.68 21.87
C TYR A 356 19.98 -10.61 23.28
N HIS A 357 19.59 -9.62 24.10
CA HIS A 357 20.00 -9.56 25.50
C HIS A 357 19.49 -10.77 26.29
N ASN A 358 18.26 -11.23 26.03
CA ASN A 358 17.74 -12.45 26.64
C ASN A 358 18.53 -13.70 26.24
N ALA A 359 18.87 -13.88 24.97
CA ALA A 359 19.58 -15.06 24.49
C ALA A 359 21.09 -15.04 24.80
N PHE A 360 21.72 -13.86 24.77
CA PHE A 360 23.17 -13.69 24.80
C PHE A 360 23.67 -12.92 26.03
N THR A 361 22.81 -12.62 27.01
CA THR A 361 23.10 -11.77 28.18
C THR A 361 23.47 -10.32 27.82
N ASP A 362 23.75 -9.50 28.82
CA ASP A 362 24.31 -8.15 28.63
C ASP A 362 25.85 -8.12 28.51
N LYS A 363 26.50 -9.29 28.45
CA LYS A 363 27.96 -9.39 28.41
C LYS A 363 28.46 -9.29 26.96
N PRO A 364 29.26 -8.26 26.60
CA PRO A 364 29.79 -8.12 25.24
C PRO A 364 30.65 -9.31 24.78
N ALA A 365 31.29 -10.02 25.71
CA ALA A 365 32.03 -11.24 25.43
C ALA A 365 31.11 -12.33 24.82
N ASN A 366 29.88 -12.46 25.32
CA ASN A 366 28.91 -13.42 24.80
C ASN A 366 28.40 -13.00 23.42
N TRP A 367 28.20 -11.70 23.17
CA TRP A 367 27.83 -11.20 21.83
C TRP A 367 28.89 -11.52 20.79
N ARG A 368 30.17 -11.33 21.15
CA ARG A 368 31.30 -11.64 20.26
C ARG A 368 31.44 -13.15 20.05
N ASP A 369 31.37 -13.93 21.12
CA ASP A 369 31.47 -15.39 21.07
C ASP A 369 30.29 -16.03 20.30
N ALA A 370 29.11 -15.41 20.34
CA ALA A 370 27.94 -15.86 19.60
C ALA A 370 27.87 -15.34 18.16
N SER A 371 28.78 -14.47 17.70
CA SER A 371 28.75 -13.87 16.36
C SER A 371 29.49 -14.74 15.33
N PRO A 372 28.79 -15.42 14.39
CA PRO A 372 29.43 -16.28 13.38
C PRO A 372 30.55 -15.60 12.60
N ARG A 373 30.36 -14.33 12.21
CA ARG A 373 31.33 -13.56 11.43
C ARG A 373 32.70 -13.45 12.10
N LEU A 374 32.75 -13.45 13.43
CA LEU A 374 34.00 -13.29 14.19
C LEU A 374 34.80 -14.60 14.32
N HIS A 375 34.21 -15.73 13.94
CA HIS A 375 34.86 -17.05 13.98
C HIS A 375 35.41 -17.52 12.63
N VAL A 376 35.14 -16.76 11.57
CA VAL A 376 35.64 -17.02 10.22
C VAL A 376 37.15 -16.89 10.17
N LYS A 377 37.81 -18.00 9.84
CA LYS A 377 39.27 -18.08 9.68
C LYS A 377 39.60 -19.07 8.56
N PRO A 378 40.71 -18.87 7.82
CA PRO A 378 41.23 -19.88 6.91
C PRO A 378 41.54 -21.18 7.68
N ASP A 379 41.64 -22.29 6.96
CA ASP A 379 42.05 -23.62 7.46
C ASP A 379 41.09 -24.34 8.42
N LYS A 380 39.92 -23.77 8.72
CA LYS A 380 38.90 -24.41 9.55
C LYS A 380 38.00 -25.43 8.83
N GLN A 381 38.11 -25.52 7.50
CA GLN A 381 37.18 -26.31 6.65
C GLN A 381 35.72 -25.89 6.85
N ILE A 382 35.47 -24.57 6.86
CA ILE A 382 34.12 -24.02 6.95
C ILE A 382 33.31 -24.48 5.72
N PRO A 383 32.07 -24.98 5.89
CA PRO A 383 31.27 -25.45 4.77
C PRO A 383 30.88 -24.30 3.82
N PRO A 384 30.76 -24.57 2.51
CA PRO A 384 30.12 -23.65 1.56
C PRO A 384 28.79 -23.13 2.09
N THR A 385 28.59 -21.81 2.06
CA THR A 385 27.49 -21.16 2.78
C THR A 385 26.62 -20.28 1.87
N LEU A 386 25.31 -20.52 1.86
CA LEU A 386 24.32 -19.62 1.26
C LEU A 386 23.51 -18.90 2.32
N ILE A 387 23.28 -17.60 2.11
CA ILE A 387 22.52 -16.76 3.03
C ILE A 387 21.41 -16.09 2.22
N PHE A 388 20.16 -16.44 2.51
CA PHE A 388 19.00 -15.76 1.93
C PHE A 388 18.49 -14.71 2.90
N TYR A 389 18.25 -13.48 2.43
CA TYR A 389 17.75 -12.40 3.29
C TYR A 389 16.77 -11.49 2.56
N GLY A 390 15.80 -10.93 3.31
CA GLY A 390 14.76 -10.06 2.76
C GLY A 390 15.05 -8.57 2.93
N GLY A 391 15.63 -7.92 1.92
CA GLY A 391 15.77 -6.47 1.88
C GLY A 391 16.58 -5.86 3.03
N THR A 392 16.13 -4.72 3.58
CA THR A 392 16.90 -3.91 4.55
C THR A 392 16.49 -4.11 6.02
N ARG A 393 15.52 -5.00 6.30
CA ARG A 393 15.03 -5.24 7.67
C ARG A 393 16.19 -5.64 8.58
N MET A 394 16.23 -5.12 9.81
CA MET A 394 17.28 -5.44 10.79
C MET A 394 18.72 -5.27 10.26
N LEU A 395 18.92 -4.39 9.26
CA LEU A 395 20.20 -4.22 8.57
C LEU A 395 20.73 -5.51 7.90
N LEU A 396 19.83 -6.40 7.48
CA LEU A 396 20.18 -7.65 6.79
C LEU A 396 21.00 -7.42 5.52
N ASN A 397 20.68 -6.38 4.75
CA ASN A 397 21.45 -5.93 3.59
C ASN A 397 22.89 -5.48 3.90
N ARG A 398 23.24 -5.35 5.18
CA ARG A 398 24.61 -5.15 5.64
C ARG A 398 25.19 -6.47 6.16
N PHE A 399 24.56 -7.08 7.17
CA PHE A 399 25.15 -8.21 7.90
C PHE A 399 25.28 -9.49 7.07
N ALA A 400 24.32 -9.80 6.19
CA ALA A 400 24.40 -10.98 5.35
C ALA A 400 25.52 -10.86 4.28
N PRO A 401 25.60 -9.77 3.49
CA PRO A 401 26.73 -9.55 2.58
C PRO A 401 28.09 -9.46 3.28
N ASP A 402 28.17 -8.83 4.46
CA ASP A 402 29.40 -8.73 5.23
C ASP A 402 29.90 -10.10 5.71
N PHE A 403 28.99 -10.99 6.12
CA PHE A 403 29.34 -12.35 6.51
C PHE A 403 29.79 -13.19 5.31
N ALA A 404 29.06 -13.14 4.19
CA ALA A 404 29.45 -13.81 2.95
C ALA A 404 30.83 -13.35 2.45
N ARG A 405 31.11 -12.04 2.57
CA ARG A 405 32.42 -11.47 2.22
C ARG A 405 33.53 -12.02 3.12
N ALA A 406 33.33 -12.04 4.44
CA ALA A 406 34.32 -12.60 5.37
C ALA A 406 34.63 -14.08 5.05
N LEU A 407 33.61 -14.87 4.71
CA LEU A 407 33.80 -16.28 4.30
C LEU A 407 34.64 -16.40 3.03
N ARG A 408 34.35 -15.60 2.00
CA ARG A 408 35.13 -15.60 0.74
C ARG A 408 36.57 -15.14 0.95
N GLU A 409 36.80 -14.15 1.81
CA GLU A 409 38.14 -13.70 2.20
C GLU A 409 38.94 -14.80 2.91
N ALA A 410 38.25 -15.70 3.62
CA ALA A 410 38.83 -16.93 4.19
C ALA A 410 38.81 -18.12 3.23
N CYS A 411 38.69 -17.88 1.92
CA CYS A 411 38.66 -18.89 0.85
C CYS A 411 37.53 -19.92 0.96
N THR A 412 36.43 -19.58 1.64
CA THR A 412 35.22 -20.43 1.72
C THR A 412 34.19 -19.94 0.69
N PRO A 413 33.67 -20.81 -0.20
CA PRO A 413 32.59 -20.46 -1.12
C PRO A 413 31.35 -19.96 -0.37
N ALA A 414 30.96 -18.71 -0.61
CA ALA A 414 29.78 -18.16 0.05
C ALA A 414 29.09 -17.07 -0.77
N GLN A 415 27.76 -17.00 -0.63
CA GLN A 415 26.98 -15.92 -1.21
C GLN A 415 25.79 -15.51 -0.33
N ALA A 416 25.61 -14.20 -0.22
CA ALA A 416 24.41 -13.60 0.33
C ALA A 416 23.50 -13.17 -0.82
N ILE A 417 22.25 -13.59 -0.77
CA ILE A 417 21.27 -13.46 -1.84
C ILE A 417 20.06 -12.71 -1.30
N ASP A 418 19.84 -11.51 -1.83
CA ASP A 418 18.61 -10.76 -1.55
C ASP A 418 17.43 -11.42 -2.26
N VAL A 419 16.38 -11.69 -1.49
CA VAL A 419 15.13 -12.32 -1.96
C VAL A 419 13.92 -11.41 -1.75
N ALA A 420 14.13 -10.10 -1.53
CA ALA A 420 13.04 -9.13 -1.56
C ALA A 420 12.20 -9.27 -2.86
N PRO A 421 10.85 -9.25 -2.78
CA PRO A 421 10.04 -8.72 -1.69
C PRO A 421 9.62 -9.74 -0.61
N LEU A 422 10.17 -10.96 -0.58
CA LEU A 422 9.77 -11.97 0.41
C LEU A 422 9.99 -11.47 1.86
N ASP A 423 9.00 -11.67 2.71
CA ASP A 423 9.08 -11.41 4.15
C ASP A 423 9.73 -12.57 4.93
N HIS A 424 9.92 -12.38 6.24
CA HIS A 424 10.58 -13.36 7.12
C HIS A 424 9.95 -14.75 7.11
N GLY A 425 8.62 -14.81 7.03
CA GLY A 425 7.88 -16.05 7.02
C GLY A 425 7.86 -16.68 5.63
N GLN A 426 7.72 -15.87 4.58
CA GLN A 426 7.72 -16.32 3.20
C GLN A 426 9.04 -16.98 2.80
N ILE A 427 10.18 -16.41 3.22
CA ILE A 427 11.49 -17.02 2.96
C ILE A 427 11.55 -18.44 3.54
N ASN A 428 10.98 -18.68 4.72
CA ASN A 428 10.92 -20.01 5.31
C ASN A 428 9.90 -20.93 4.61
N ALA A 429 8.73 -20.39 4.25
CA ALA A 429 7.61 -21.15 3.72
C ALA A 429 7.79 -21.58 2.25
N PHE A 430 8.58 -20.83 1.46
CA PHE A 430 8.73 -21.09 0.02
C PHE A 430 9.77 -22.18 -0.27
N ILE A 431 10.76 -22.38 0.60
CA ILE A 431 11.74 -23.46 0.42
C ILE A 431 11.04 -24.81 0.42
N GLY A 432 11.34 -25.61 -0.60
CA GLY A 432 10.75 -26.92 -0.84
C GLY A 432 9.41 -26.88 -1.59
N THR A 433 8.88 -25.71 -1.94
CA THR A 433 7.72 -25.63 -2.84
C THR A 433 8.11 -25.86 -4.30
N VAL A 434 7.14 -26.18 -5.14
CA VAL A 434 7.37 -26.47 -6.57
C VAL A 434 7.95 -25.22 -7.27
N ASP A 435 9.01 -25.44 -8.07
CA ASP A 435 9.72 -24.42 -8.87
C ASP A 435 10.30 -23.22 -8.08
N ASP A 436 10.54 -23.39 -6.78
CA ASP A 436 11.12 -22.35 -5.94
C ASP A 436 12.62 -22.09 -6.28
N PRO A 437 13.02 -20.86 -6.67
CA PRO A 437 14.38 -20.58 -7.11
C PRO A 437 15.43 -20.60 -5.99
N MET A 438 15.07 -20.33 -4.73
CA MET A 438 15.96 -20.57 -3.57
C MET A 438 16.25 -22.07 -3.45
N THR A 439 15.22 -22.91 -3.53
CA THR A 439 15.35 -24.38 -3.49
C THR A 439 16.25 -24.87 -4.61
N ALA A 440 16.12 -24.34 -5.83
CA ALA A 440 17.01 -24.68 -6.94
C ALA A 440 18.49 -24.34 -6.65
N LEU A 441 18.77 -23.17 -6.06
CA LEU A 441 20.14 -22.80 -5.67
C LEU A 441 20.68 -23.67 -4.54
N ILE A 442 19.83 -24.07 -3.59
CA ILE A 442 20.21 -25.01 -2.51
C ILE A 442 20.59 -26.37 -3.11
N MET A 443 19.79 -26.90 -4.04
CA MET A 443 20.09 -28.17 -4.70
C MET A 443 21.38 -28.09 -5.53
N ARG A 444 21.65 -26.96 -6.20
CA ARG A 444 22.93 -26.73 -6.89
C ARG A 444 24.11 -26.69 -5.93
N LEU A 445 23.98 -26.02 -4.79
CA LEU A 445 25.00 -26.04 -3.74
C LEU A 445 25.28 -27.46 -3.27
N HIS A 446 24.23 -28.26 -3.02
CA HIS A 446 24.37 -29.65 -2.59
C HIS A 446 25.03 -30.53 -3.67
N ALA A 447 24.82 -30.22 -4.95
CA ALA A 447 25.50 -30.86 -6.06
C ALA A 447 26.98 -30.46 -6.23
N GLY A 448 27.48 -29.51 -5.42
CA GLY A 448 28.87 -29.08 -5.42
C GLY A 448 29.18 -27.82 -6.23
N ASP A 449 28.15 -27.10 -6.70
CA ASP A 449 28.36 -25.81 -7.37
C ASP A 449 28.99 -24.79 -6.40
N ASP A 450 29.91 -23.98 -6.93
CA ASP A 450 30.56 -22.90 -6.19
C ASP A 450 29.56 -21.77 -5.86
N ALA A 451 29.17 -21.69 -4.59
CA ALA A 451 28.27 -20.69 -4.05
C ALA A 451 28.66 -19.25 -4.41
N SER A 452 29.97 -18.95 -4.52
CA SER A 452 30.44 -17.58 -4.81
C SER A 452 30.03 -17.06 -6.19
N ARG A 453 29.62 -17.97 -7.09
CA ARG A 453 29.14 -17.67 -8.44
C ARG A 453 27.63 -17.50 -8.52
N PHE A 454 26.90 -17.70 -7.42
CA PHE A 454 25.46 -17.55 -7.38
C PHE A 454 25.07 -16.07 -7.42
N PRO A 455 23.88 -15.73 -7.96
CA PRO A 455 23.47 -14.34 -8.07
C PRO A 455 23.36 -13.69 -6.69
N ALA A 456 23.72 -12.41 -6.57
CA ALA A 456 23.55 -11.65 -5.32
C ALA A 456 22.07 -11.33 -5.01
N ARG A 457 21.17 -11.61 -5.95
CA ARG A 457 19.74 -11.36 -5.84
C ARG A 457 18.95 -12.35 -6.69
N ILE A 458 17.89 -12.95 -6.13
CA ILE A 458 16.90 -13.68 -6.92
C ILE A 458 15.84 -12.68 -7.36
N THR A 459 15.88 -12.32 -8.64
CA THR A 459 14.84 -11.49 -9.26
C THR A 459 13.59 -12.29 -9.60
N ALA A 460 13.62 -13.62 -9.50
CA ALA A 460 12.49 -14.49 -9.80
C ALA A 460 11.35 -14.43 -8.76
N TYR A 461 11.58 -13.91 -7.54
CA TYR A 461 10.48 -13.52 -6.62
C TYR A 461 9.95 -12.11 -6.89
N ALA A 462 10.72 -11.33 -7.64
CA ALA A 462 10.25 -10.11 -8.30
C ALA A 462 9.74 -10.39 -9.72
N ALA A 463 9.85 -11.63 -10.20
CA ALA A 463 9.20 -12.16 -11.39
C ALA A 463 7.95 -12.90 -10.92
N GLU A 464 6.89 -12.77 -11.69
CA GLU A 464 5.76 -13.68 -11.55
C GLU A 464 6.22 -15.08 -11.99
N PRO A 465 5.53 -16.17 -11.57
CA PRO A 465 5.70 -17.46 -12.23
C PRO A 465 5.66 -17.27 -13.76
N PRO A 466 6.35 -18.13 -14.54
CA PRO A 466 6.19 -18.11 -15.99
C PRO A 466 4.71 -18.09 -16.31
N ASP A 467 4.34 -17.13 -17.16
CA ASP A 467 2.97 -16.93 -17.62
C ASP A 467 2.33 -18.29 -17.84
N ARG A 468 1.18 -18.52 -17.21
CA ARG A 468 0.21 -19.41 -17.83
C ARG A 468 -0.11 -18.79 -19.17
N GLU A 469 0.62 -19.22 -20.21
CA GLU A 469 0.14 -19.09 -21.57
C GLU A 469 -1.29 -19.61 -21.60
N GLY A 470 -2.22 -18.73 -21.94
CA GLY A 470 -3.63 -19.06 -22.12
C GLY A 470 -4.57 -18.47 -21.09
N ALA A 471 -4.66 -17.13 -21.03
CA ALA A 471 -5.95 -16.41 -21.12
C ALA A 471 -5.75 -14.87 -21.04
N GLY A 472 -5.61 -14.21 -22.19
CA GLY A 472 -6.13 -12.85 -22.40
C GLY A 472 -5.30 -11.63 -21.95
N SER A 473 -4.17 -11.36 -22.60
CA SER A 473 -3.87 -10.05 -23.24
C SER A 473 -2.37 -9.93 -23.56
N GLN A 474 -2.01 -10.24 -24.81
CA GLN A 474 -0.76 -9.75 -25.39
C GLN A 474 -0.88 -8.23 -25.57
N ASN A 475 -0.50 -7.45 -24.56
CA ASN A 475 -0.35 -6.01 -24.79
C ASN A 475 0.97 -5.78 -25.52
N SER A 476 0.87 -5.47 -26.81
CA SER A 476 1.96 -5.27 -27.76
C SER A 476 2.72 -3.97 -27.51
N VAL A 477 2.91 -3.56 -26.25
CA VAL A 477 3.54 -2.28 -25.89
C VAL A 477 4.79 -2.50 -25.06
N THR A 478 5.90 -1.89 -25.48
CA THR A 478 7.14 -1.82 -24.71
C THR A 478 7.31 -0.45 -24.11
N PHE A 479 7.90 -0.37 -22.92
CA PHE A 479 8.15 0.90 -22.25
C PHE A 479 9.64 1.13 -22.02
N GLU A 480 10.05 2.38 -22.20
CA GLU A 480 11.38 2.90 -21.86
C GLU A 480 11.21 4.15 -20.98
N HIS A 481 12.06 4.31 -19.97
CA HIS A 481 12.07 5.53 -19.18
C HIS A 481 12.46 6.72 -20.07
N SER A 482 11.79 7.85 -19.88
CA SER A 482 11.97 9.06 -20.69
C SER A 482 12.41 10.26 -19.86
N TYR A 483 11.92 10.35 -18.61
CA TYR A 483 12.27 11.41 -17.67
C TYR A 483 12.23 10.91 -16.23
N LEU A 484 13.21 11.36 -15.44
CA LEU A 484 13.21 11.29 -13.98
C LEU A 484 13.51 12.68 -13.42
N ALA A 485 12.76 13.06 -12.40
CA ALA A 485 13.02 14.28 -11.65
C ALA A 485 14.36 14.23 -10.89
N GLY A 486 14.92 15.40 -10.62
CA GLY A 486 16.23 15.55 -9.99
C GLY A 486 17.39 15.66 -10.99
N THR A 487 17.09 15.69 -12.29
CA THR A 487 18.07 15.76 -13.38
C THR A 487 18.32 17.21 -13.82
N ARG A 488 19.21 17.38 -14.81
CA ARG A 488 19.46 18.67 -15.45
C ARG A 488 19.36 18.54 -16.96
N ASP A 489 18.90 19.60 -17.62
CA ASP A 489 18.93 19.68 -19.08
C ASP A 489 20.36 20.00 -19.60
N PRO A 490 20.61 19.95 -20.92
CA PRO A 490 21.94 20.24 -21.49
C PRO A 490 22.48 21.65 -21.18
N GLU A 491 21.60 22.60 -20.87
CA GLU A 491 21.95 23.96 -20.46
C GLU A 491 22.23 24.07 -18.94
N GLY A 492 22.08 22.97 -18.20
CA GLY A 492 22.34 22.87 -16.77
C GLY A 492 21.16 23.30 -15.89
N HIS A 493 19.99 23.60 -16.46
CA HIS A 493 18.80 23.92 -15.68
C HIS A 493 18.27 22.69 -14.94
N PHE A 494 17.81 22.89 -13.70
CA PHE A 494 17.28 21.82 -12.88
C PHE A 494 15.88 21.39 -13.33
N LEU A 495 15.69 20.08 -13.52
CA LEU A 495 14.43 19.43 -13.85
C LEU A 495 14.01 18.58 -12.65
N GLY A 496 13.06 19.08 -11.85
CA GLY A 496 12.61 18.43 -10.63
C GLY A 496 11.17 17.96 -10.70
N GLY A 497 10.51 17.91 -9.54
CA GLY A 497 9.08 17.66 -9.43
C GLY A 497 8.75 16.37 -8.69
N THR A 498 7.66 16.42 -7.96
CA THR A 498 7.09 15.28 -7.23
C THR A 498 6.09 14.51 -8.09
N GLU A 499 5.34 15.21 -8.95
CA GLU A 499 4.27 14.62 -9.75
C GLU A 499 4.32 15.14 -11.20
N THR A 500 4.19 14.27 -12.18
CA THR A 500 3.86 14.68 -13.56
C THR A 500 2.34 14.78 -13.69
N MET A 501 1.84 16.00 -13.88
CA MET A 501 0.41 16.31 -13.83
C MET A 501 -0.27 16.23 -15.19
N HIS A 502 0.41 16.71 -16.24
CA HIS A 502 -0.13 16.80 -17.61
C HIS A 502 0.96 16.53 -18.64
N LEU A 503 0.60 15.82 -19.70
CA LEU A 503 1.32 15.71 -20.96
C LEU A 503 0.42 16.26 -22.05
N VAL A 504 0.93 17.18 -22.87
CA VAL A 504 0.16 17.81 -23.95
C VAL A 504 1.05 17.92 -25.19
N ALA A 505 0.53 17.46 -26.33
CA ALA A 505 1.16 17.64 -27.61
C ALA A 505 0.74 18.99 -28.21
N HIS A 506 1.69 19.78 -28.69
CA HIS A 506 1.43 21.10 -29.24
C HIS A 506 2.50 21.46 -30.27
N GLU A 507 2.07 21.86 -31.47
CA GLU A 507 2.96 22.33 -32.56
C GLU A 507 4.18 21.42 -32.80
N GLY A 508 3.94 20.11 -32.90
CA GLY A 508 4.99 19.10 -33.17
C GLY A 508 5.85 18.71 -31.97
N LYS A 509 5.59 19.28 -30.78
CA LYS A 509 6.38 19.08 -29.56
C LYS A 509 5.54 18.53 -28.42
N LEU A 510 6.20 17.89 -27.46
CA LEU A 510 5.54 17.35 -26.28
C LEU A 510 5.91 18.19 -25.05
N PHE A 511 4.91 18.58 -24.27
CA PHE A 511 5.06 19.37 -23.06
C PHE A 511 4.62 18.59 -21.82
N ALA A 512 5.38 18.68 -20.73
CA ALA A 512 5.05 18.04 -19.45
C ALA A 512 4.91 19.10 -18.34
N GLY A 513 3.72 19.18 -17.74
CA GLY A 513 3.46 20.03 -16.58
C GLY A 513 3.71 19.29 -15.28
N LEU A 514 4.59 19.82 -14.43
CA LEU A 514 5.04 19.19 -13.19
C LEU A 514 4.53 19.92 -11.93
N GLY A 515 4.53 19.21 -10.81
CA GLY A 515 4.12 19.73 -9.50
C GLY A 515 5.00 19.27 -8.34
N TYR A 516 4.95 20.03 -7.24
CA TYR A 516 5.73 19.83 -6.01
C TYR A 516 4.82 19.56 -4.80
N TRP A 517 3.73 18.84 -5.02
CA TRP A 517 2.76 18.53 -3.98
C TRP A 517 3.35 17.56 -2.95
N THR A 518 3.24 17.88 -1.66
CA THR A 518 3.84 17.10 -0.54
C THR A 518 5.36 16.93 -0.63
N ASP A 519 6.04 17.75 -1.44
CA ASP A 519 7.49 17.68 -1.61
C ASP A 519 8.22 17.93 -0.27
N GLN A 520 9.20 17.08 0.01
CA GLN A 520 10.10 17.13 1.16
C GLN A 520 11.53 17.39 0.63
N PRO A 521 11.79 18.63 0.21
CA PRO A 521 12.96 19.00 -0.58
C PRO A 521 14.28 18.71 0.15
N GLY A 522 15.25 18.20 -0.62
CA GLY A 522 16.65 18.05 -0.20
C GLY A 522 17.46 19.34 -0.37
N SER A 523 18.73 19.20 -0.77
CA SER A 523 19.66 20.30 -1.06
C SER A 523 19.45 20.95 -2.44
N ASP A 524 18.55 20.40 -3.26
CA ASP A 524 18.32 20.85 -4.63
C ASP A 524 17.53 22.18 -4.71
N PRO A 525 17.60 22.90 -5.85
CA PRO A 525 16.81 24.10 -6.07
C PRO A 525 15.30 23.83 -5.96
N ARG A 526 14.54 24.85 -5.53
CA ARG A 526 13.07 24.80 -5.44
C ARG A 526 12.43 25.72 -6.48
N PRO A 527 12.35 25.31 -7.76
CA PRO A 527 11.88 26.18 -8.84
C PRO A 527 10.37 26.46 -8.79
N GLY A 528 9.59 25.70 -8.01
CA GLY A 528 8.13 25.70 -8.11
C GLY A 528 7.67 24.89 -9.32
N ALA A 529 6.38 24.98 -9.69
CA ALA A 529 5.84 24.26 -10.83
C ALA A 529 6.65 24.53 -12.12
N GLN A 530 6.91 23.47 -12.88
CA GLN A 530 7.69 23.55 -14.11
C GLN A 530 6.87 23.06 -15.29
N ILE A 531 7.12 23.62 -16.47
CA ILE A 531 6.77 22.99 -17.74
C ILE A 531 8.08 22.55 -18.38
N LEU A 532 8.14 21.29 -18.79
CA LEU A 532 9.23 20.73 -19.58
C LEU A 532 8.79 20.57 -21.03
N ARG A 533 9.72 20.62 -21.96
CA ARG A 533 9.49 20.41 -23.38
C ARG A 533 10.42 19.35 -23.95
N LYS A 534 9.90 18.54 -24.86
CA LYS A 534 10.65 17.59 -25.68
C LYS A 534 10.38 17.89 -27.15
N ASP A 535 11.44 18.23 -27.88
CA ASP A 535 11.38 18.72 -29.26
C ASP A 535 11.32 17.61 -30.32
N GLY A 536 11.47 16.34 -29.92
CA GLY A 536 11.42 15.19 -30.82
C GLY A 536 11.68 13.85 -30.12
N PRO A 537 11.57 12.72 -30.84
CA PRO A 537 11.66 11.37 -30.26
C PRO A 537 12.98 11.14 -29.52
N ASP A 538 14.11 11.54 -30.12
CA ASP A 538 15.46 11.30 -29.59
C ASP A 538 16.04 12.49 -28.82
N GLN A 539 15.27 13.58 -28.65
CA GLN A 539 15.72 14.78 -27.96
C GLN A 539 15.49 14.69 -26.46
N LEU A 540 16.44 15.14 -25.63
CA LEU A 540 16.24 15.18 -24.18
C LEU A 540 15.14 16.17 -23.79
N TRP A 541 14.52 15.93 -22.63
CA TRP A 541 13.65 16.91 -21.99
C TRP A 541 14.46 18.15 -21.59
N ARG A 542 13.88 19.33 -21.81
CA ARG A 542 14.47 20.63 -21.47
C ARG A 542 13.48 21.44 -20.65
N LEU A 543 14.01 22.36 -19.85
CA LEU A 543 13.15 23.30 -19.15
C LEU A 543 12.51 24.26 -20.14
N GLU A 544 11.17 24.33 -20.16
CA GLU A 544 10.42 25.33 -20.94
C GLU A 544 10.16 26.58 -20.10
N HIS A 545 9.62 26.40 -18.89
CA HIS A 545 9.25 27.52 -18.03
C HIS A 545 9.19 27.11 -16.55
N ASN A 546 9.62 28.02 -15.67
CA ASN A 546 9.53 27.89 -14.21
C ASN A 546 8.51 28.89 -13.64
N PHE A 547 7.45 28.40 -13.01
CA PHE A 547 6.51 29.22 -12.27
C PHE A 547 6.93 29.32 -10.80
N SER A 548 7.79 30.28 -10.51
CA SER A 548 8.40 30.46 -9.18
C SER A 548 7.36 30.72 -8.09
N GLY A 549 7.31 29.83 -7.09
CA GLY A 549 6.33 29.89 -5.99
C GLY A 549 4.94 29.34 -6.35
N ALA A 550 4.81 28.70 -7.51
CA ALA A 550 3.63 27.93 -7.87
C ALA A 550 3.77 26.48 -7.43
N LEU A 551 2.66 25.85 -7.02
CA LEU A 551 2.69 24.50 -6.48
C LEU A 551 2.79 23.44 -7.58
N ARG A 552 1.96 23.57 -8.61
CA ARG A 552 1.83 22.58 -9.68
C ARG A 552 1.11 23.16 -10.89
N ILE A 553 1.38 22.60 -12.06
CA ILE A 553 0.54 22.80 -13.24
C ILE A 553 -0.77 22.04 -13.04
N ASN A 554 -1.87 22.73 -12.70
CA ASN A 554 -3.16 22.07 -12.40
C ASN A 554 -3.94 21.67 -13.64
N ALA A 555 -3.81 22.44 -14.72
CA ALA A 555 -4.45 22.23 -16.01
C ALA A 555 -3.48 22.69 -17.11
N MET A 556 -3.45 21.96 -18.22
CA MET A 556 -2.72 22.33 -19.43
C MET A 556 -3.46 21.73 -20.63
N ASP A 557 -3.59 22.48 -21.71
CA ASP A 557 -4.28 22.01 -22.92
C ASP A 557 -3.80 22.75 -24.17
N SER A 558 -3.95 22.11 -25.34
CA SER A 558 -3.64 22.71 -26.64
C SER A 558 -4.92 22.85 -27.45
N VAL A 559 -5.37 24.08 -27.64
CA VAL A 559 -6.66 24.38 -28.29
C VAL A 559 -6.47 25.11 -29.60
N THR A 560 -7.30 24.82 -30.60
CA THR A 560 -7.23 25.44 -31.93
C THR A 560 -8.47 26.26 -32.19
N PHE A 561 -8.29 27.56 -32.43
CA PHE A 561 -9.33 28.47 -32.87
C PHE A 561 -9.31 28.62 -34.39
N SER A 562 -10.47 28.53 -35.01
CA SER A 562 -10.72 28.79 -36.43
C SER A 562 -11.49 30.09 -36.66
N VAL A 563 -12.08 30.66 -35.61
CA VAL A 563 -12.81 31.94 -35.62
C VAL A 563 -12.31 32.88 -34.53
N ASP A 564 -12.54 34.18 -34.70
CA ASP A 564 -12.28 35.19 -33.66
C ASP A 564 -13.46 35.32 -32.67
N HIS A 565 -13.32 36.24 -31.71
CA HIS A 565 -14.31 36.56 -30.69
C HIS A 565 -15.66 37.07 -31.23
N ARG A 566 -15.73 37.48 -32.49
CA ARG A 566 -16.97 37.86 -33.18
C ARG A 566 -17.57 36.70 -33.98
N GLY A 567 -16.90 35.55 -34.04
CA GLY A 567 -17.28 34.40 -34.85
C GLY A 567 -16.82 34.52 -36.31
N GLU A 568 -15.97 35.50 -36.63
CA GLU A 568 -15.43 35.70 -37.97
C GLU A 568 -14.28 34.71 -38.22
N LYS A 569 -14.25 34.10 -39.41
CA LYS A 569 -13.23 33.11 -39.77
C LYS A 569 -11.83 33.75 -39.79
N LEU A 570 -10.88 33.11 -39.11
CA LEU A 570 -9.48 33.51 -39.15
C LEU A 570 -8.85 33.18 -40.51
N GLY A 571 -7.86 33.97 -40.94
CA GLY A 571 -7.11 33.71 -42.18
C GLY A 571 -6.43 32.33 -42.18
N SER A 572 -6.04 31.86 -41.00
CA SER A 572 -5.61 30.49 -40.72
C SER A 572 -6.00 30.12 -39.28
N PRO A 573 -6.25 28.84 -38.97
CA PRO A 573 -6.45 28.41 -37.59
C PRO A 573 -5.25 28.79 -36.71
N VAL A 574 -5.51 29.09 -35.44
CA VAL A 574 -4.51 29.46 -34.43
C VAL A 574 -4.58 28.48 -33.28
N THR A 575 -3.51 27.72 -33.09
CA THR A 575 -3.33 26.83 -31.95
C THR A 575 -2.70 27.60 -30.78
N LEU A 576 -3.20 27.41 -29.56
CA LEU A 576 -2.64 27.99 -28.34
C LEU A 576 -2.41 26.88 -27.30
N LEU A 577 -1.21 26.84 -26.72
CA LEU A 577 -0.93 26.05 -25.51
C LEU A 577 -1.25 26.91 -24.28
N VAL A 578 -2.19 26.44 -23.47
CA VAL A 578 -2.64 27.13 -22.26
C VAL A 578 -2.31 26.30 -21.01
N ALA A 579 -1.97 26.96 -19.91
CA ALA A 579 -1.66 26.31 -18.64
C ALA A 579 -2.15 27.12 -17.43
N ASP A 580 -2.47 26.43 -16.34
CA ASP A 580 -2.64 27.00 -15.00
C ASP A 580 -1.49 26.51 -14.11
N ALA A 581 -0.83 27.44 -13.44
CA ALA A 581 0.32 27.14 -12.59
C ALA A 581 0.00 27.03 -11.08
N GLY A 582 -1.27 27.11 -10.64
CA GLY A 582 -1.62 26.88 -9.23
C GLY A 582 -0.80 27.71 -8.23
N LEU A 583 -0.63 29.00 -8.54
CA LEU A 583 0.26 29.91 -7.82
C LEU A 583 -0.10 29.96 -6.32
N ILE A 584 0.81 29.50 -5.42
CA ILE A 584 0.61 29.67 -3.96
C ILE A 584 0.58 31.16 -3.59
N ARG A 585 1.21 32.02 -4.40
CA ARG A 585 1.14 33.48 -4.28
C ARG A 585 -0.29 34.04 -4.44
N SER A 586 -1.26 33.30 -4.99
CA SER A 586 -2.65 33.77 -5.13
C SER A 586 -3.53 33.62 -3.89
N ARG A 587 -3.03 32.99 -2.79
CA ARG A 587 -3.74 33.08 -1.50
C ARG A 587 -3.78 34.51 -0.94
N GLY A 588 -2.97 35.44 -1.46
CA GLY A 588 -3.02 36.86 -1.11
C GLY A 588 -3.68 37.78 -2.15
N SER A 589 -3.68 37.43 -3.44
CA SER A 589 -4.15 38.33 -4.51
C SER A 589 -5.57 38.08 -5.00
N GLY A 590 -6.11 36.85 -4.84
CA GLY A 590 -7.45 36.48 -5.33
C GLY A 590 -7.60 36.37 -6.85
N ALA A 591 -6.59 36.72 -7.65
CA ALA A 591 -6.69 36.78 -9.10
C ALA A 591 -6.64 35.39 -9.75
N LEU A 592 -7.59 35.13 -10.65
CA LEU A 592 -7.64 33.95 -11.51
C LEU A 592 -6.97 34.28 -12.85
N VAL A 593 -5.94 33.53 -13.19
CA VAL A 593 -5.13 33.73 -14.40
C VAL A 593 -4.87 32.38 -15.07
N CYS A 594 -4.72 32.38 -16.39
CA CYS A 594 -4.04 31.32 -17.12
C CYS A 594 -2.79 31.89 -17.80
N PHE A 595 -1.88 31.02 -18.19
CA PHE A 595 -0.70 31.36 -18.97
C PHE A 595 -0.82 30.78 -20.36
N VAL A 596 -0.48 31.57 -21.37
CA VAL A 596 -0.56 31.16 -22.78
C VAL A 596 0.83 31.22 -23.39
N ARG A 597 1.25 30.14 -24.03
CA ARG A 597 2.54 30.10 -24.72
C ARG A 597 2.50 31.00 -25.96
N ASN A 598 3.55 31.79 -26.15
CA ASN A 598 3.79 32.53 -27.38
C ASN A 598 4.76 31.73 -28.26
N ASP A 599 4.26 31.15 -29.35
CA ASP A 599 5.08 30.25 -30.15
C ASP A 599 6.25 30.89 -30.87
N GLY A 600 6.11 32.18 -31.21
CA GLY A 600 7.17 32.94 -31.90
C GLY A 600 8.34 33.28 -30.99
N SER A 601 8.10 33.59 -29.72
CA SER A 601 9.16 33.94 -28.76
C SER A 601 9.59 32.79 -27.85
N GLY A 602 8.74 31.78 -27.69
CA GLY A 602 8.88 30.75 -26.66
C GLY A 602 8.58 31.23 -25.23
N GLY A 603 8.11 32.47 -25.07
CA GLY A 603 7.68 33.02 -23.78
C GLY A 603 6.27 32.56 -23.39
N TRP A 604 5.87 32.92 -22.17
CA TRP A 604 4.52 32.66 -21.63
C TRP A 604 3.88 33.97 -21.18
N ASP A 605 2.72 34.29 -21.75
CA ASP A 605 1.95 35.49 -21.45
C ASP A 605 0.92 35.18 -20.34
N GLU A 606 0.86 36.02 -19.30
CA GLU A 606 -0.22 35.97 -18.30
C GLU A 606 -1.52 36.51 -18.93
N SER A 607 -2.54 35.67 -19.00
CA SER A 607 -3.89 36.03 -19.44
C SER A 607 -4.83 36.02 -18.23
N ARG A 608 -5.21 37.21 -17.78
CA ARG A 608 -6.04 37.39 -16.59
C ARG A 608 -7.52 37.18 -16.91
N ILE A 609 -8.19 36.35 -16.11
CA ILE A 609 -9.61 36.07 -16.23
C ILE A 609 -10.42 37.02 -15.34
N VAL A 610 -10.09 37.07 -14.05
CA VAL A 610 -10.77 37.94 -13.08
C VAL A 610 -9.84 38.30 -11.92
N THR A 611 -10.04 39.47 -11.32
CA THR A 611 -9.19 39.98 -10.22
C THR A 611 -9.43 39.27 -8.89
N ASN A 612 -10.66 38.82 -8.62
CA ASN A 612 -11.04 38.16 -7.37
C ASN A 612 -11.95 36.96 -7.69
N ALA A 613 -11.44 35.75 -7.49
CA ALA A 613 -12.19 34.51 -7.63
C ALA A 613 -12.12 33.68 -6.35
N ASN A 614 -13.16 32.90 -6.11
CA ASN A 614 -13.15 31.89 -5.05
C ASN A 614 -12.17 30.79 -5.45
N ARG A 615 -11.19 30.49 -4.59
CA ARG A 615 -10.13 29.49 -4.87
C ARG A 615 -9.54 29.65 -6.27
N ALA A 616 -8.89 30.79 -6.50
CA ALA A 616 -8.36 31.23 -7.79
C ALA A 616 -7.25 30.34 -8.39
N TYR A 617 -7.66 29.18 -8.92
CA TYR A 617 -6.88 28.31 -9.79
C TYR A 617 -7.82 27.55 -10.73
N ILE A 618 -7.34 27.22 -11.92
CA ILE A 618 -8.07 26.46 -12.93
C ILE A 618 -7.77 24.97 -12.74
N ARG A 619 -8.82 24.15 -12.69
CA ARG A 619 -8.71 22.71 -12.50
C ARG A 619 -8.83 21.93 -13.80
N ALA A 620 -9.57 22.46 -14.77
CA ALA A 620 -9.72 21.88 -16.09
C ALA A 620 -10.01 22.98 -17.13
N PHE A 621 -9.50 22.78 -18.34
CA PHE A 621 -9.93 23.51 -19.53
C PHE A 621 -10.97 22.69 -20.29
N GLY A 622 -11.80 23.37 -21.07
CA GLY A 622 -12.72 22.76 -22.04
C GLY A 622 -12.78 23.64 -23.29
N PHE A 623 -13.13 23.06 -24.43
CA PHE A 623 -13.27 23.81 -25.68
C PHE A 623 -14.58 23.43 -26.36
N HIS A 624 -15.32 24.42 -26.84
CA HIS A 624 -16.58 24.20 -27.54
C HIS A 624 -16.89 25.34 -28.49
N ARG A 625 -17.44 24.99 -29.65
CA ARG A 625 -18.02 25.95 -30.59
C ARG A 625 -19.51 26.07 -30.32
N ASP A 626 -19.93 27.26 -29.92
CA ASP A 626 -21.34 27.54 -29.69
C ASP A 626 -22.12 27.40 -31.00
N ALA A 627 -23.07 26.46 -31.04
CA ALA A 627 -23.81 26.13 -32.26
C ALA A 627 -24.78 27.23 -32.71
N LYS A 628 -25.07 28.23 -31.86
CA LYS A 628 -26.00 29.33 -32.15
C LYS A 628 -25.28 30.61 -32.54
N THR A 629 -24.17 30.93 -31.88
CA THR A 629 -23.38 32.14 -32.18
C THR A 629 -22.25 31.88 -33.16
N GLY A 630 -21.84 30.61 -33.32
CA GLY A 630 -20.72 30.21 -34.17
C GLY A 630 -19.33 30.48 -33.57
N VAL A 631 -19.27 31.15 -32.40
CA VAL A 631 -18.04 31.51 -31.69
C VAL A 631 -17.45 30.28 -31.00
N GLU A 632 -16.13 30.16 -31.04
CA GLU A 632 -15.37 29.15 -30.30
C GLU A 632 -14.91 29.70 -28.96
N TYR A 633 -15.12 28.92 -27.91
CA TYR A 633 -14.78 29.31 -26.54
C TYR A 633 -13.85 28.29 -25.89
N LEU A 634 -12.81 28.81 -25.25
CA LEU A 634 -12.07 28.12 -24.19
C LEU A 634 -12.79 28.36 -22.87
N PHE A 635 -13.10 27.29 -22.16
CA PHE A 635 -13.70 27.31 -20.83
C PHE A 635 -12.64 27.02 -19.78
N ALA A 636 -12.67 27.78 -18.68
CA ALA A 636 -11.84 27.57 -17.51
C ALA A 636 -12.72 27.21 -16.30
N GLY A 637 -12.65 25.94 -15.87
CA GLY A 637 -13.35 25.45 -14.69
C GLY A 637 -12.48 25.56 -13.44
N THR A 638 -12.97 26.19 -12.37
CA THR A 638 -12.16 26.58 -11.22
C THR A 638 -12.20 25.61 -10.04
N GLY A 639 -11.29 25.84 -9.08
CA GLY A 639 -11.27 25.21 -7.76
C GLY A 639 -12.50 25.46 -6.88
N ALA A 640 -13.34 26.44 -7.20
CA ALA A 640 -14.64 26.68 -6.58
C ALA A 640 -15.83 26.14 -7.40
N GLY A 641 -15.55 25.54 -8.57
CA GLY A 641 -16.60 25.05 -9.47
C GLY A 641 -17.25 26.13 -10.32
N GLU A 642 -16.67 27.33 -10.38
CA GLU A 642 -17.08 28.36 -11.34
C GLU A 642 -16.59 27.97 -12.75
N VAL A 643 -17.30 28.39 -13.78
CA VAL A 643 -16.93 28.19 -15.19
C VAL A 643 -16.87 29.54 -15.89
N TYR A 644 -15.68 29.92 -16.33
CA TYR A 644 -15.43 31.10 -17.14
C TYR A 644 -15.29 30.71 -18.60
N ARG A 645 -15.57 31.64 -19.52
CA ARG A 645 -15.33 31.45 -20.96
C ARG A 645 -14.45 32.57 -21.51
N GLY A 646 -13.65 32.23 -22.51
CA GLY A 646 -12.85 33.17 -23.27
C GLY A 646 -12.86 32.80 -24.75
N SER A 647 -12.77 33.80 -25.61
CA SER A 647 -12.75 33.63 -27.07
C SER A 647 -11.48 34.22 -27.67
N TYR A 648 -11.10 33.78 -28.86
CA TYR A 648 -9.85 34.21 -29.47
C TYR A 648 -9.88 35.69 -29.90
N ASP A 649 -8.89 36.44 -29.43
CA ASP A 649 -8.70 37.84 -29.83
C ASP A 649 -7.21 38.17 -29.83
N ALA A 650 -6.64 38.37 -31.02
CA ALA A 650 -5.21 38.66 -31.17
C ALA A 650 -4.73 39.95 -30.48
N THR A 651 -5.65 40.84 -30.07
CA THR A 651 -5.33 42.16 -29.51
C THR A 651 -5.13 42.17 -27.99
N VAL A 652 -5.48 41.09 -27.29
CA VAL A 652 -5.41 41.00 -25.82
C VAL A 652 -4.27 40.07 -25.36
N PRO A 653 -3.77 40.22 -24.12
CA PRO A 653 -2.74 39.33 -23.56
C PRO A 653 -3.13 37.85 -23.62
N GLY A 654 -2.20 37.00 -24.07
CA GLY A 654 -2.44 35.58 -24.31
C GLY A 654 -3.44 35.27 -25.43
N ARG A 655 -3.88 36.29 -26.18
CA ARG A 655 -4.83 36.20 -27.29
C ARG A 655 -6.19 35.59 -26.95
N ILE A 656 -6.59 35.67 -25.68
CA ILE A 656 -7.88 35.17 -25.19
C ILE A 656 -8.61 36.31 -24.48
N ARG A 657 -9.76 36.70 -25.03
CA ARG A 657 -10.68 37.66 -24.41
C ARG A 657 -11.60 36.92 -23.46
N TRP A 658 -11.31 37.02 -22.16
CA TRP A 658 -12.10 36.44 -21.08
C TRP A 658 -13.30 37.28 -20.69
N GLU A 659 -14.41 36.62 -20.38
CA GLU A 659 -15.49 37.23 -19.62
C GLU A 659 -15.14 37.22 -18.13
N SER A 660 -15.20 38.38 -17.48
CA SER A 660 -14.85 38.50 -16.05
C SER A 660 -15.91 37.95 -15.10
N THR A 661 -17.13 37.74 -15.60
CA THR A 661 -18.22 37.11 -14.86
C THR A 661 -18.30 35.63 -15.26
N PRO A 662 -18.34 34.70 -14.30
CA PRO A 662 -18.47 33.29 -14.65
C PRO A 662 -19.80 33.02 -15.35
N GLU A 663 -19.78 32.23 -16.42
CA GLU A 663 -20.98 31.75 -17.11
C GLU A 663 -21.79 30.80 -16.21
N TYR A 664 -21.12 30.11 -15.28
CA TYR A 664 -21.74 29.32 -14.21
C TYR A 664 -21.03 29.55 -12.88
N ALA A 665 -21.80 29.84 -11.82
CA ALA A 665 -21.34 29.84 -10.45
C ALA A 665 -21.87 28.59 -9.73
N ASN A 666 -21.04 27.94 -8.92
CA ASN A 666 -21.44 26.73 -8.20
C ASN A 666 -22.27 27.08 -6.96
N PRO A 667 -23.59 26.81 -6.92
CA PRO A 667 -24.42 27.11 -5.76
C PRO A 667 -24.15 26.16 -4.58
N ASP A 668 -23.45 25.04 -4.81
CA ASP A 668 -23.09 24.06 -3.78
C ASP A 668 -21.67 24.31 -3.22
N PHE A 669 -21.04 25.44 -3.55
CA PHE A 669 -19.72 25.79 -3.05
C PHE A 669 -19.77 26.19 -1.56
N ASP A 670 -18.96 25.51 -0.75
CA ASP A 670 -18.95 25.57 0.71
C ASP A 670 -17.51 25.72 1.26
N ASP A 671 -16.60 26.28 0.47
CA ASP A 671 -15.15 26.30 0.71
C ASP A 671 -14.47 24.91 0.80
N SER A 672 -15.19 23.82 0.57
CA SER A 672 -14.62 22.46 0.53
C SER A 672 -13.72 22.24 -0.69
N PRO A 673 -12.62 21.47 -0.56
CA PRO A 673 -11.79 21.07 -1.70
C PRO A 673 -12.47 20.11 -2.69
N PHE A 674 -13.67 19.61 -2.36
CA PHE A 674 -14.36 18.62 -3.18
C PHE A 674 -15.51 19.19 -4.04
N LYS A 675 -15.83 20.49 -3.93
CA LYS A 675 -16.91 21.16 -4.69
C LYS A 675 -16.36 21.96 -5.88
N ARG A 676 -15.56 21.29 -6.72
CA ARG A 676 -14.79 21.91 -7.82
C ARG A 676 -15.14 21.32 -9.19
N CYS A 677 -14.77 22.04 -10.25
CA CYS A 677 -14.80 21.50 -11.62
C CYS A 677 -13.76 20.38 -11.78
N GLN A 678 -14.05 19.34 -12.55
CA GLN A 678 -13.12 18.21 -12.79
C GLN A 678 -12.84 17.93 -14.25
N GLY A 679 -13.63 18.47 -15.17
CA GLY A 679 -13.45 18.24 -16.59
C GLY A 679 -14.64 18.66 -17.43
N PHE A 680 -14.42 18.70 -18.74
CA PHE A 680 -15.40 19.01 -19.75
C PHE A 680 -15.40 17.91 -20.82
N ALA A 681 -16.54 17.69 -21.45
CA ALA A 681 -16.66 16.81 -22.61
C ALA A 681 -17.72 17.37 -23.56
N VAL A 682 -17.51 17.23 -24.87
CA VAL A 682 -18.55 17.49 -25.86
C VAL A 682 -19.11 16.14 -26.29
N ALA A 683 -20.42 15.93 -26.12
CA ALA A 683 -21.12 14.71 -26.53
C ALA A 683 -22.40 15.09 -27.27
N ASN A 684 -22.66 14.48 -28.42
CA ASN A 684 -23.80 14.78 -29.30
C ASN A 684 -23.89 16.28 -29.62
N GLY A 685 -22.74 16.93 -29.85
CA GLY A 685 -22.63 18.36 -30.14
C GLY A 685 -22.94 19.30 -28.97
N ARG A 686 -23.08 18.79 -27.73
CA ARG A 686 -23.39 19.58 -26.54
C ARG A 686 -22.23 19.55 -25.56
N LEU A 687 -21.89 20.71 -24.99
CA LEU A 687 -20.86 20.81 -23.96
C LEU A 687 -21.40 20.38 -22.60
N TYR A 688 -20.66 19.50 -21.94
CA TYR A 688 -20.88 19.05 -20.57
C TYR A 688 -19.73 19.50 -19.67
N ALA A 689 -20.06 19.79 -18.42
CA ALA A 689 -19.10 20.11 -17.38
C ALA A 689 -19.36 19.28 -16.11
N SER A 690 -18.32 18.63 -15.62
CA SER A 690 -18.34 17.93 -14.33
C SER A 690 -17.99 18.92 -13.23
N VAL A 691 -19.00 19.37 -12.47
CA VAL A 691 -18.83 20.33 -11.37
C VAL A 691 -19.51 19.78 -10.14
N SER A 692 -18.73 19.24 -9.21
CA SER A 692 -19.28 18.55 -8.04
C SER A 692 -20.27 19.42 -7.24
N PRO A 693 -21.47 18.92 -6.91
CA PRO A 693 -21.93 17.53 -7.04
C PRO A 693 -22.80 17.26 -8.29
N ARG A 694 -22.59 17.97 -9.39
CA ARG A 694 -23.44 17.96 -10.58
C ARG A 694 -22.69 17.54 -11.84
N LEU A 695 -23.43 16.94 -12.77
CA LEU A 695 -23.09 16.98 -14.19
C LEU A 695 -23.98 18.05 -14.84
N LEU A 696 -23.36 19.00 -15.51
CA LEU A 696 -24.03 20.11 -16.16
C LEU A 696 -23.96 19.95 -17.68
N VAL A 697 -25.02 20.34 -18.37
CA VAL A 697 -25.03 20.52 -19.83
C VAL A 697 -25.27 21.98 -20.16
N ARG A 698 -24.52 22.50 -21.14
CA ARG A 698 -24.68 23.85 -21.66
C ARG A 698 -25.76 23.88 -22.74
N ARG A 699 -26.61 24.91 -22.70
CA ARG A 699 -27.46 25.34 -23.81
C ARG A 699 -26.79 26.52 -24.49
N ASP A 700 -26.47 26.35 -25.75
CA ASP A 700 -25.80 27.34 -26.60
C ASP A 700 -26.71 28.53 -26.95
N GLY A 701 -26.10 29.68 -27.19
CA GLY A 701 -26.80 30.94 -27.46
C GLY A 701 -26.08 32.18 -26.95
N PRO A 702 -26.55 33.38 -27.34
CA PRO A 702 -26.06 34.64 -26.79
C PRO A 702 -26.27 34.74 -25.27
N GLU A 703 -27.34 34.10 -24.77
CA GLU A 703 -27.64 33.91 -23.35
C GLU A 703 -27.53 32.43 -22.99
N PRO A 704 -26.30 31.92 -22.78
CA PRO A 704 -26.08 30.51 -22.48
C PRO A 704 -26.65 30.15 -21.12
N ARG A 705 -27.07 28.90 -20.95
CA ARG A 705 -27.53 28.39 -19.65
C ARG A 705 -26.95 27.01 -19.36
N TRP A 706 -26.54 26.80 -18.12
CA TRP A 706 -26.13 25.50 -17.63
C TRP A 706 -27.27 24.84 -16.86
N THR A 707 -27.60 23.61 -17.22
CA THR A 707 -28.63 22.81 -16.54
C THR A 707 -28.01 21.57 -15.94
N ALA A 708 -28.31 21.29 -14.68
CA ALA A 708 -27.90 20.04 -14.06
C ALA A 708 -28.74 18.88 -14.62
N VAL A 709 -28.08 17.95 -15.29
CA VAL A 709 -28.71 16.73 -15.82
C VAL A 709 -28.59 15.56 -14.84
N PHE A 710 -27.63 15.66 -13.92
CA PHE A 710 -27.43 14.68 -12.87
C PHE A 710 -26.87 15.35 -11.60
N ARG A 711 -27.27 14.88 -10.43
CA ARG A 711 -26.73 15.28 -9.12
C ARG A 711 -26.43 14.06 -8.25
N TRP A 712 -25.21 13.98 -7.72
CA TRP A 712 -24.81 12.89 -6.80
C TRP A 712 -25.50 13.06 -5.44
N LYS A 713 -25.83 11.95 -4.79
CA LYS A 713 -26.53 11.95 -3.50
C LYS A 713 -25.58 12.36 -2.35
N PRO A 714 -26.06 13.07 -1.30
CA PRO A 714 -25.23 13.50 -0.18
C PRO A 714 -24.57 12.35 0.60
N GLU A 715 -25.19 11.18 0.64
CA GLU A 715 -24.69 10.01 1.37
C GLU A 715 -23.53 9.30 0.64
N GLN A 716 -23.30 9.64 -0.63
CA GLN A 716 -22.14 9.14 -1.38
C GLN A 716 -20.86 9.81 -0.85
N ARG A 717 -19.76 9.05 -0.80
CA ARG A 717 -18.50 9.46 -0.17
C ARG A 717 -18.06 10.84 -0.69
N PRO A 718 -17.59 11.76 0.19
CA PRO A 718 -17.14 13.07 -0.26
C PRO A 718 -15.95 12.93 -1.23
N GLY A 719 -16.20 13.26 -2.49
CA GLY A 719 -15.24 13.29 -3.59
C GLY A 719 -15.66 14.35 -4.61
N ALA A 720 -14.73 14.87 -5.40
CA ALA A 720 -15.05 15.85 -6.42
C ALA A 720 -15.52 15.17 -7.71
N GLY A 721 -16.82 15.28 -8.00
CA GLY A 721 -17.42 15.07 -9.32
C GLY A 721 -16.97 13.81 -10.08
N LEU A 722 -17.03 13.90 -11.40
CA LEU A 722 -16.48 12.93 -12.35
C LEU A 722 -15.15 13.44 -12.89
N ARG A 723 -14.10 12.64 -12.73
CA ARG A 723 -12.80 12.84 -13.39
C ARG A 723 -12.78 12.15 -14.74
N GLY A 724 -11.95 12.69 -15.64
CA GLY A 724 -11.71 12.07 -16.93
C GLY A 724 -12.93 12.03 -17.83
N ILE A 725 -13.87 12.96 -17.65
CA ILE A 725 -15.12 12.93 -18.41
C ILE A 725 -14.81 12.96 -19.92
N THR A 726 -15.36 12.03 -20.68
CA THR A 726 -15.03 11.83 -22.11
C THR A 726 -16.22 11.26 -22.85
N ALA A 727 -16.50 11.76 -24.05
CA ALA A 727 -17.52 11.21 -24.93
C ALA A 727 -16.96 9.98 -25.67
N VAL A 728 -17.74 8.91 -25.74
CA VAL A 728 -17.42 7.69 -26.48
C VAL A 728 -18.66 7.22 -27.22
N ALA A 729 -18.50 6.42 -28.27
CA ALA A 729 -19.63 5.79 -28.93
C ALA A 729 -20.44 4.91 -27.95
N ALA A 730 -21.76 4.98 -28.04
CA ALA A 730 -22.67 4.05 -27.39
C ALA A 730 -22.36 2.61 -27.84
N PRO A 731 -22.67 1.57 -27.03
CA PRO A 731 -22.44 0.17 -27.42
C PRO A 731 -23.12 -0.26 -28.72
N ASP A 732 -24.25 0.38 -29.07
CA ASP A 732 -24.97 0.16 -30.33
C ASP A 732 -24.46 1.01 -31.50
N GLY A 733 -23.52 1.93 -31.24
CA GLY A 733 -22.90 2.82 -32.20
C GLY A 733 -23.79 3.97 -32.70
N THR A 734 -24.96 4.22 -32.11
CA THR A 734 -25.96 5.15 -32.66
C THR A 734 -25.73 6.62 -32.28
N HIS A 735 -25.11 6.87 -31.13
CA HIS A 735 -24.86 8.20 -30.58
C HIS A 735 -23.66 8.16 -29.61
N GLU A 736 -23.30 9.28 -28.99
CA GLU A 736 -22.24 9.35 -27.99
C GLU A 736 -22.80 9.28 -26.56
N VAL A 737 -22.17 8.46 -25.72
CA VAL A 737 -22.36 8.42 -24.28
C VAL A 737 -21.18 9.06 -23.57
N ILE A 738 -21.39 9.51 -22.34
CA ILE A 738 -20.36 10.15 -21.53
C ILE A 738 -19.83 9.15 -20.51
N LEU A 739 -18.52 8.94 -20.50
CA LEU A 739 -17.83 8.23 -19.43
C LEU A 739 -17.28 9.21 -18.41
N GLY A 740 -17.21 8.81 -17.14
CA GLY A 740 -16.52 9.56 -16.10
C GLY A 740 -16.25 8.74 -14.85
N SER A 741 -15.06 8.90 -14.26
CA SER A 741 -14.69 8.21 -13.02
C SER A 741 -15.12 9.00 -11.80
N ARG A 742 -15.87 8.39 -10.88
CA ARG A 742 -16.17 8.95 -9.56
C ARG A 742 -14.89 9.03 -8.72
N GLU A 743 -14.48 10.25 -8.37
CA GLU A 743 -13.30 10.46 -7.54
C GLU A 743 -13.44 9.73 -6.19
N GLN A 744 -12.45 8.91 -5.81
CA GLN A 744 -12.36 8.17 -4.54
C GLN A 744 -13.34 7.00 -4.33
N GLU A 745 -14.16 6.68 -5.33
CA GLU A 745 -15.09 5.54 -5.30
C GLU A 745 -14.61 4.35 -6.14
N GLY A 746 -13.75 4.58 -7.15
CA GLY A 746 -13.29 3.51 -8.05
C GLY A 746 -14.39 2.98 -8.97
N ARG A 747 -15.28 3.87 -9.41
CA ARG A 747 -16.38 3.59 -10.34
C ARG A 747 -16.21 4.42 -11.61
N ILE A 748 -16.13 3.78 -12.77
CA ILE A 748 -16.35 4.45 -14.05
C ILE A 748 -17.84 4.33 -14.36
N LEU A 749 -18.47 5.48 -14.56
CA LEU A 749 -19.88 5.59 -14.90
C LEU A 749 -20.03 5.88 -16.38
N ARG A 750 -21.05 5.28 -16.99
CA ARG A 750 -21.54 5.61 -18.32
C ARG A 750 -22.89 6.31 -18.22
N ILE A 751 -22.99 7.47 -18.84
CA ILE A 751 -24.14 8.38 -18.79
C ILE A 751 -24.63 8.59 -20.21
N ASP A 752 -25.89 8.26 -20.47
CA ASP A 752 -26.48 8.27 -21.80
C ASP A 752 -27.34 9.52 -22.02
N PRO A 753 -26.90 10.51 -22.83
CA PRO A 753 -27.67 11.72 -23.07
C PRO A 753 -29.01 11.52 -23.78
N GLU A 754 -29.18 10.44 -24.54
CA GLU A 754 -30.39 10.16 -25.34
C GLU A 754 -31.41 9.32 -24.53
N ASP A 755 -30.96 8.54 -23.53
CA ASP A 755 -31.81 7.87 -22.54
C ASP A 755 -31.97 8.70 -21.25
N GLY A 756 -32.24 10.00 -21.40
CA GLY A 756 -32.55 10.90 -20.26
C GLY A 756 -31.42 11.03 -19.23
N HIS A 757 -30.15 10.96 -19.67
CA HIS A 757 -28.96 10.97 -18.81
C HIS A 757 -28.89 9.80 -17.83
N LYS A 758 -29.45 8.64 -18.21
CA LYS A 758 -29.38 7.43 -17.41
C LYS A 758 -27.93 7.06 -17.10
N VAL A 759 -27.68 6.81 -15.82
CA VAL A 759 -26.36 6.46 -15.29
C VAL A 759 -26.27 4.96 -15.07
N THR A 760 -25.21 4.35 -15.60
CA THR A 760 -24.88 2.93 -15.43
C THR A 760 -23.46 2.79 -14.91
N ASP A 761 -23.24 1.89 -13.94
CA ASP A 761 -21.90 1.49 -13.54
C ASP A 761 -21.29 0.68 -14.67
N GLU A 762 -20.20 1.17 -15.26
CA GLU A 762 -19.49 0.47 -16.34
C GLU A 762 -18.34 -0.38 -15.79
N LEU A 763 -17.54 0.18 -14.86
CA LEU A 763 -16.43 -0.54 -14.25
C LEU A 763 -16.29 -0.25 -12.76
N ASN A 764 -16.14 -1.31 -11.96
CA ASN A 764 -15.55 -1.24 -10.62
C ASN A 764 -14.03 -1.40 -10.72
N SER A 765 -13.29 -0.30 -10.86
CA SER A 765 -11.85 -0.38 -11.10
C SER A 765 -11.08 -1.02 -9.94
N GLN A 766 -11.53 -0.84 -8.69
CA GLN A 766 -10.88 -1.50 -7.55
C GLN A 766 -11.01 -3.02 -7.61
N GLN A 767 -12.23 -3.50 -7.85
CA GLN A 767 -12.50 -4.93 -7.93
C GLN A 767 -11.81 -5.53 -9.16
N PHE A 768 -11.93 -4.87 -10.32
CA PHE A 768 -11.28 -5.30 -11.55
C PHE A 768 -9.77 -5.43 -11.37
N LEU A 769 -9.10 -4.39 -10.84
CA LEU A 769 -7.64 -4.44 -10.62
C LEU A 769 -7.25 -5.49 -9.57
N LYS A 770 -8.08 -5.73 -8.54
CA LYS A 770 -7.86 -6.81 -7.58
C LYS A 770 -8.00 -8.20 -8.22
N GLU A 771 -8.99 -8.38 -9.09
CA GLU A 771 -9.23 -9.64 -9.81
C GLU A 771 -8.11 -9.92 -10.83
N GLN A 772 -7.67 -8.89 -11.57
CA GLN A 772 -6.63 -9.02 -12.60
C GLN A 772 -5.21 -9.11 -12.03
N LEU A 773 -4.91 -8.36 -10.96
CA LEU A 773 -3.53 -8.17 -10.48
C LEU A 773 -3.32 -8.64 -9.03
N GLY A 774 -4.32 -9.27 -8.42
CA GLY A 774 -4.25 -9.84 -7.07
C GLY A 774 -4.23 -8.77 -5.98
N ASN A 775 -3.10 -8.61 -5.27
CA ASN A 775 -2.98 -7.75 -4.10
C ASN A 775 -2.84 -6.25 -4.41
N PHE A 776 -3.37 -5.80 -5.55
CA PHE A 776 -3.32 -4.42 -5.99
C PHE A 776 -3.93 -3.47 -4.95
N ARG A 777 -3.14 -2.49 -4.48
CA ARG A 777 -3.59 -1.45 -3.55
C ARG A 777 -3.84 -0.17 -4.31
N GLY A 778 -5.12 0.13 -4.57
CA GLY A 778 -5.51 1.35 -5.26
C GLY A 778 -6.82 1.17 -6.03
N GLY A 779 -6.88 1.78 -7.21
CA GLY A 779 -8.03 1.69 -8.12
C GLY A 779 -9.21 2.57 -7.73
N ARG A 780 -9.11 3.38 -6.65
CA ARG A 780 -10.15 4.35 -6.24
C ARG A 780 -10.16 5.62 -7.08
N LEU A 781 -9.06 5.87 -7.75
CA LEU A 781 -8.84 7.05 -8.57
C LEU A 781 -8.27 6.56 -9.90
N VAL A 782 -9.10 6.64 -10.94
CA VAL A 782 -8.74 6.32 -12.32
C VAL A 782 -9.17 7.49 -13.20
N ALA A 783 -8.63 7.55 -14.42
CA ALA A 783 -8.92 8.61 -15.38
C ALA A 783 -8.69 10.03 -14.82
N TYR A 784 -7.50 10.29 -14.27
CA TYR A 784 -7.18 11.53 -13.53
C TYR A 784 -7.61 12.82 -14.24
N ASN A 785 -7.36 12.90 -15.55
CA ASN A 785 -7.59 14.08 -16.39
C ASN A 785 -8.55 13.81 -17.55
N ARG A 786 -8.31 12.78 -18.36
CA ARG A 786 -9.16 12.34 -19.49
C ARG A 786 -9.00 10.83 -19.73
N LEU A 787 -9.99 10.19 -20.35
CA LEU A 787 -9.78 8.91 -21.03
C LEU A 787 -9.18 9.23 -22.41
N VAL A 788 -7.94 8.81 -22.65
CA VAL A 788 -7.22 9.25 -23.86
C VAL A 788 -7.63 8.36 -25.05
N PRO A 789 -8.27 8.91 -26.09
CA PRO A 789 -8.64 8.12 -27.26
C PRO A 789 -7.40 7.61 -27.99
N GLY A 790 -7.45 6.39 -28.50
CA GLY A 790 -6.39 5.76 -29.27
C GLY A 790 -6.94 4.68 -30.22
N ARG A 791 -6.03 3.97 -30.87
CA ARG A 791 -6.36 2.81 -31.71
C ARG A 791 -5.61 1.58 -31.21
N HIS A 792 -6.30 0.45 -31.15
CA HIS A 792 -5.67 -0.82 -30.81
C HIS A 792 -4.62 -1.16 -31.88
N PRO A 793 -3.37 -1.48 -31.50
CA PRO A 793 -2.27 -1.65 -32.45
C PRO A 793 -2.48 -2.82 -33.42
N VAL A 794 -3.10 -3.91 -32.94
CA VAL A 794 -3.41 -5.09 -33.77
C VAL A 794 -4.71 -4.94 -34.56
N THR A 795 -5.83 -4.61 -33.91
CA THR A 795 -7.15 -4.63 -34.54
C THR A 795 -7.56 -3.31 -35.22
N GLY A 796 -6.85 -2.21 -34.94
CA GLY A 796 -7.19 -0.85 -35.42
C GLY A 796 -8.44 -0.23 -34.79
N GLN A 797 -9.12 -0.97 -33.91
CA GLN A 797 -10.37 -0.55 -33.28
C GLN A 797 -10.16 0.63 -32.33
N PRO A 798 -11.15 1.51 -32.17
CA PRO A 798 -11.09 2.58 -31.18
C PRO A 798 -10.93 2.02 -29.77
N ILE A 799 -9.97 2.56 -29.03
CA ILE A 799 -9.74 2.25 -27.61
C ILE A 799 -9.60 3.54 -26.82
N HIS A 800 -9.73 3.44 -25.50
CA HIS A 800 -9.41 4.55 -24.61
C HIS A 800 -8.43 4.11 -23.52
N TRP A 801 -7.35 4.87 -23.36
CA TRP A 801 -6.39 4.66 -22.30
C TRP A 801 -6.86 5.34 -21.02
N VAL A 802 -6.78 4.60 -19.91
CA VAL A 802 -7.25 5.04 -18.61
C VAL A 802 -6.09 5.01 -17.63
N THR A 803 -5.80 6.15 -17.01
CA THR A 803 -4.78 6.25 -15.98
C THR A 803 -5.26 5.68 -14.65
N VAL A 804 -4.36 5.15 -13.83
CA VAL A 804 -4.69 4.42 -12.60
C VAL A 804 -3.80 4.88 -11.45
N ALA A 805 -4.45 5.26 -10.34
CA ALA A 805 -3.79 5.41 -9.05
C ALA A 805 -3.74 4.06 -8.32
N GLY A 806 -2.54 3.63 -7.99
CA GLY A 806 -2.36 2.43 -7.19
C GLY A 806 -1.02 1.78 -7.40
N ILE A 807 -0.71 0.90 -6.46
CA ILE A 807 0.51 0.13 -6.45
C ILE A 807 0.18 -1.34 -6.23
N LYS A 808 0.82 -2.22 -6.99
CA LYS A 808 0.95 -3.62 -6.61
C LYS A 808 2.13 -3.69 -5.63
N PRO A 809 1.91 -4.02 -4.34
CA PRO A 809 2.96 -3.95 -3.31
C PRO A 809 4.26 -4.69 -3.65
N ASN A 810 4.16 -5.75 -4.45
CA ASN A 810 5.27 -6.60 -4.84
C ASN A 810 5.90 -6.20 -6.19
N ASP A 811 5.40 -5.14 -6.84
CA ASP A 811 5.86 -4.63 -8.13
C ASP A 811 5.93 -3.10 -8.10
N THR A 812 6.71 -2.58 -7.15
CA THR A 812 6.81 -1.15 -6.88
C THR A 812 7.48 -0.33 -7.99
N ARG A 813 8.17 -1.02 -8.92
CA ARG A 813 8.83 -0.44 -10.10
C ARG A 813 7.89 -0.27 -11.28
N ALA A 814 6.65 -0.73 -11.17
CA ALA A 814 5.65 -0.60 -12.20
C ALA A 814 4.57 0.41 -11.80
N ALA A 815 3.94 0.98 -12.82
CA ALA A 815 2.64 1.61 -12.73
C ALA A 815 1.69 0.90 -13.70
N TRP A 816 0.41 1.24 -13.65
CA TRP A 816 -0.62 0.57 -14.45
C TRP A 816 -1.44 1.57 -15.23
N LEU A 817 -1.82 1.18 -16.44
CA LEU A 817 -2.87 1.80 -17.25
C LEU A 817 -3.96 0.75 -17.48
N LEU A 818 -5.15 1.19 -17.86
CA LEU A 818 -6.14 0.31 -18.48
C LEU A 818 -6.33 0.70 -19.94
N ILE A 819 -6.68 -0.28 -20.76
CA ILE A 819 -7.23 -0.06 -22.10
C ILE A 819 -8.72 -0.41 -22.02
N ARG A 820 -9.58 0.56 -22.33
CA ARG A 820 -11.01 0.32 -22.55
C ARG A 820 -11.25 0.05 -24.03
N HIS A 821 -11.92 -1.05 -24.34
CA HIS A 821 -12.36 -1.40 -25.69
C HIS A 821 -13.74 -0.84 -26.03
N ALA A 822 -14.11 -0.89 -27.31
CA ALA A 822 -15.40 -0.39 -27.79
C ALA A 822 -16.60 -1.11 -27.15
N ASP A 823 -16.46 -2.41 -26.86
CA ASP A 823 -17.46 -3.26 -26.21
C ASP A 823 -17.53 -3.08 -24.67
N ALA A 824 -16.84 -2.06 -24.13
CA ALA A 824 -16.72 -1.76 -22.70
C ALA A 824 -16.00 -2.83 -21.87
N THR A 825 -15.24 -3.73 -22.51
CA THR A 825 -14.24 -4.56 -21.80
C THR A 825 -12.96 -3.77 -21.53
N TYR A 826 -12.16 -4.25 -20.57
CA TYR A 826 -10.95 -3.58 -20.12
C TYR A 826 -9.78 -4.56 -20.04
N ASP A 827 -8.59 -4.12 -20.45
CA ASP A 827 -7.32 -4.80 -20.23
C ASP A 827 -6.40 -3.98 -19.32
N THR A 828 -5.48 -4.66 -18.63
CA THR A 828 -4.44 -3.98 -17.83
C THR A 828 -3.13 -3.87 -18.61
N VAL A 829 -2.47 -2.72 -18.53
CA VAL A 829 -1.14 -2.50 -19.13
C VAL A 829 -0.16 -2.15 -18.03
N ARG A 830 0.90 -2.94 -17.92
CA ARG A 830 2.00 -2.73 -16.98
C ARG A 830 3.03 -1.78 -17.58
N VAL A 831 3.16 -0.59 -16.99
CA VAL A 831 4.19 0.41 -17.34
C VAL A 831 5.46 0.06 -16.56
N PHE A 832 6.47 -0.44 -17.25
CA PHE A 832 7.71 -0.93 -16.63
C PHE A 832 8.88 -0.89 -17.62
N ASP A 833 10.04 -0.42 -17.15
CA ASP A 833 11.31 -0.47 -17.90
C ASP A 833 12.27 -1.42 -17.17
N PRO A 834 12.68 -2.54 -17.81
CA PRO A 834 13.58 -3.52 -17.20
C PRO A 834 14.98 -2.96 -16.89
N ASN A 835 15.40 -1.89 -17.58
CA ASN A 835 16.72 -1.29 -17.43
C ASN A 835 16.77 -0.20 -16.36
N LEU A 836 15.64 0.09 -15.70
CA LEU A 836 15.58 1.09 -14.65
C LEU A 836 16.06 0.50 -13.30
N ASP A 837 17.27 0.86 -12.90
CA ASP A 837 17.95 0.47 -11.65
C ASP A 837 17.96 1.63 -10.63
N PRO A 838 17.88 1.34 -9.32
CA PRO A 838 16.74 1.73 -8.49
C PRO A 838 16.44 3.26 -8.43
N HIS A 839 15.24 3.67 -8.87
CA HIS A 839 14.62 4.98 -8.61
C HIS A 839 13.08 4.89 -8.73
N PRO A 840 12.31 5.92 -8.28
CA PRO A 840 11.32 5.83 -7.20
C PRO A 840 10.11 4.92 -7.51
N LEU A 841 9.33 4.60 -6.46
CA LEU A 841 8.03 3.96 -6.60
C LEU A 841 7.18 4.69 -7.64
N LEU A 842 6.60 4.00 -8.62
CA LEU A 842 5.84 4.72 -9.65
C LEU A 842 4.45 5.19 -9.15
N VAL A 843 3.78 4.40 -8.28
CA VAL A 843 2.55 4.72 -7.48
C VAL A 843 1.28 5.11 -8.25
N SER A 844 1.35 5.84 -9.37
CA SER A 844 0.20 6.15 -10.21
C SER A 844 0.61 6.66 -11.59
N THR A 845 -0.09 6.20 -12.63
CA THR A 845 -0.15 6.96 -13.89
C THR A 845 -1.18 8.06 -13.70
N ARG A 846 -0.85 9.29 -14.08
CA ARG A 846 -1.77 10.45 -13.96
C ARG A 846 -2.13 11.05 -15.29
N THR A 847 -1.20 11.02 -16.23
CA THR A 847 -1.37 11.61 -17.55
C THR A 847 -0.76 10.72 -18.62
N LEU A 848 -1.36 10.78 -19.81
CA LEU A 848 -0.90 10.09 -20.99
C LEU A 848 -1.21 10.98 -22.20
N GLU A 849 -0.29 11.03 -23.16
CA GLU A 849 -0.47 11.74 -24.43
C GLU A 849 0.27 11.03 -25.56
N PHE A 850 -0.32 11.00 -26.76
CA PHE A 850 0.34 10.44 -27.93
C PHE A 850 1.47 11.36 -28.42
N ALA A 851 2.53 10.77 -28.96
CA ALA A 851 3.62 11.54 -29.51
C ALA A 851 3.14 12.37 -30.73
N PRO A 852 3.51 13.65 -30.85
CA PRO A 852 3.08 14.47 -32.00
C PRO A 852 3.81 14.13 -33.30
N TRP A 853 4.89 13.34 -33.24
CA TRP A 853 5.74 13.03 -34.39
C TRP A 853 5.51 11.64 -35.01
N ASN A 854 4.76 10.74 -34.35
CA ASN A 854 4.33 9.47 -34.93
C ASN A 854 3.10 8.90 -34.21
N THR A 855 2.49 7.87 -34.78
CA THR A 855 1.25 7.25 -34.27
C THR A 855 1.49 6.02 -33.40
N ARG A 856 2.75 5.58 -33.22
CA ARG A 856 3.09 4.35 -32.49
C ARG A 856 3.60 4.62 -31.08
N GLU A 857 4.03 5.84 -30.81
CA GLU A 857 4.58 6.25 -29.55
C GLU A 857 3.57 7.07 -28.75
N PHE A 858 3.57 6.85 -27.45
CA PHE A 858 2.89 7.68 -26.49
C PHE A 858 3.75 7.85 -25.24
N TYR A 859 3.44 8.84 -24.43
CA TYR A 859 4.14 9.08 -23.18
C TYR A 859 3.13 9.04 -22.04
N THR A 860 3.52 8.44 -20.93
CA THR A 860 2.73 8.42 -19.70
C THR A 860 3.60 8.88 -18.54
N GLY A 861 3.03 9.65 -17.63
CA GLY A 861 3.73 10.15 -16.45
C GLY A 861 2.84 10.18 -15.22
N GLY A 862 3.45 10.30 -14.04
CA GLY A 862 2.67 10.41 -12.82
C GLY A 862 3.47 10.52 -11.53
N TYR A 863 3.03 9.75 -10.52
CA TYR A 863 3.26 9.86 -9.08
C TYR A 863 2.21 10.70 -8.32
N ASP A 864 1.66 10.15 -7.24
CA ASP A 864 0.72 10.84 -6.34
C ASP A 864 1.26 10.82 -4.91
N GLY A 865 1.72 11.97 -4.44
CA GLY A 865 2.37 12.09 -3.13
C GLY A 865 1.41 11.97 -1.95
N ALA A 866 0.11 12.24 -2.14
CA ALA A 866 -0.89 12.12 -1.07
C ALA A 866 -1.34 10.67 -0.84
N ALA A 867 -1.03 9.77 -1.78
CA ALA A 867 -1.40 8.36 -1.69
C ALA A 867 -0.43 7.52 -0.86
N ASN A 868 0.65 8.10 -0.32
CA ASN A 868 1.64 7.39 0.48
C ASN A 868 2.12 8.20 1.71
N ASP A 869 2.64 7.49 2.70
CA ASP A 869 3.19 8.00 3.97
C ASP A 869 4.71 8.25 3.90
N ARG A 870 5.25 8.44 2.70
CA ARG A 870 6.70 8.41 2.44
C ARG A 870 7.27 9.80 2.16
N LYS A 871 8.60 9.88 2.20
CA LYS A 871 9.33 11.06 1.77
C LYS A 871 9.17 11.24 0.26
N ASN A 872 8.44 12.28 -0.14
CA ASN A 872 8.23 12.63 -1.54
C ASN A 872 9.25 13.67 -1.95
N HIS A 873 10.20 13.31 -2.81
CA HIS A 873 11.15 14.27 -3.39
C HIS A 873 11.68 13.77 -4.72
N ASN A 874 11.61 14.59 -5.78
CA ASN A 874 12.02 14.23 -7.13
C ASN A 874 11.45 12.87 -7.59
N THR A 875 10.16 12.68 -7.35
CA THR A 875 9.45 11.42 -7.64
C THR A 875 8.65 11.46 -8.94
N ALA A 876 8.59 12.61 -9.63
CA ALA A 876 7.95 12.69 -10.94
C ALA A 876 8.72 11.84 -11.96
N TRP A 877 7.97 11.19 -12.86
CA TRP A 877 8.53 10.31 -13.88
C TRP A 877 7.69 10.37 -15.16
N ILE A 878 8.34 10.11 -16.30
CA ILE A 878 7.70 9.92 -17.60
C ILE A 878 8.32 8.71 -18.28
N PHE A 879 7.48 7.84 -18.84
CA PHE A 879 7.86 6.70 -19.66
C PHE A 879 7.32 6.90 -21.08
N LYS A 880 8.10 6.49 -22.06
CA LYS A 880 7.65 6.33 -23.45
C LYS A 880 7.13 4.91 -23.63
N GLY A 881 5.91 4.78 -24.12
CA GLY A 881 5.33 3.53 -24.61
C GLY A 881 5.45 3.45 -26.12
N ILE A 882 5.83 2.28 -26.64
CA ILE A 882 5.94 1.99 -28.08
C ILE A 882 5.02 0.83 -28.40
N MET A 883 4.03 1.05 -29.27
CA MET A 883 3.15 0.01 -29.76
C MET A 883 3.83 -0.76 -30.90
N LYS A 884 3.93 -2.09 -30.76
CA LYS A 884 4.48 -3.03 -31.75
C LYS A 884 3.50 -3.32 -32.87
#